data_AF-A0A812SE16-F1
#
_entry.id   AF-A0A812SE16-F1
#
_cell.length_a   1.000
_cell.length_b   1.000
_cell.length_c   1.000
_cell.angle_alpha   90.00
_cell.angle_beta   90.00
_cell.angle_gamma   90.00
#
_symmetry.space_group_name_H-M   'P 1'
#
loop_
_entity.id
_entity.type
_entity.pdbx_description
1 polymer ?
#
loop_
_entity_poly.entity_id
_entity_poly.type
_entity_poly.pdbx_seq_one_letter_code
_entity_poly.pdbx_strand_id
1 'polypeptide(L)'
;MAEGLCPETPVVAEALRGLHPVHPAPAVPPAQLQPPAPEVSAEEVARALRGFASSAAPGPTGLRVQHLHEACLPGARDALLQQLAAVVALLARGQACAEAAPVLAGAGLVAVPKPKGGLRPIAIGEVLRRLTGKCLMAQTKNAARERLAPAQVGVAVPAGAEAAIHATREWMARHDTAERRVLLKLDFENAFNTVSRQQVLSKVASQFPDLARWATWCYGGTTWLRFGSYKLRSAACVQQGDPLGPLFFAVALQPLAEELSAMGLELSFFYLDDGIIAGEVGAVAAALAHIQRRAPELSLRLNLSKCEVVAVGRTTPGELAAHLPDAMLRQGDSNMVRRSFELLGAPLGDDAFVRGCLAGLTGVHLGDEQWAQACRGVVYVGLGLRSAVDDAPAAYLASVGGSASCALRLDPHYLDRALSASPLVVRALAEYNALHADPPLAAEAALTSKQRELTARTEKAAWQTQLRQATPTARAILRSEAELGDQGLLGRHTYWAYAHGASRLRGGSPPETGSSGQPNRHLVPQMTLRHNVLRDALAGWMDRAGMQPERERPGLLLPQRPEDTQIATRRPADIYVPSFMGSAIAFDLAVTAPQRQHTLAEAAKASLAAATTYADVKAGHLGIADACRAQGVRFVPLVAETTGAWEPTAARALLHVAQAVASREGGEVVAVHGQLLQHLCVLARGHRARAALRRRVELASAAAEAGV
;
A
#
# COMPACT_ATOMS: atom_id res chain seq x y z
N MET A 1 -15.36 3.69 25.02
CA MET A 1 -14.11 4.35 24.57
C MET A 1 -13.66 3.64 23.30
N ALA A 2 -13.18 4.35 22.27
CA ALA A 2 -12.61 3.69 21.11
C ALA A 2 -11.34 2.93 21.53
N GLU A 3 -11.24 1.65 21.20
CA GLU A 3 -10.03 0.85 21.46
C GLU A 3 -8.81 1.56 20.85
N GLY A 4 -7.77 1.77 21.66
CA GLY A 4 -6.48 2.34 21.22
C GLY A 4 -6.24 3.83 21.50
N LEU A 5 -7.17 4.58 22.12
CA LEU A 5 -6.91 5.94 22.60
C LEU A 5 -6.59 5.98 24.10
N CYS A 6 -5.73 6.91 24.52
CA CYS A 6 -5.46 7.11 25.95
C CYS A 6 -6.69 7.72 26.66
N PRO A 7 -6.98 7.30 27.91
CA PRO A 7 -8.13 7.79 28.65
C PRO A 7 -7.98 9.25 29.07
N GLU A 8 -9.11 9.91 29.26
CA GLU A 8 -9.18 11.26 29.81
C GLU A 8 -8.79 11.25 31.29
N THR A 9 -7.51 11.53 31.59
CA THR A 9 -6.98 11.59 32.95
C THR A 9 -6.14 12.84 33.14
N PRO A 10 -5.96 13.35 34.38
CA PRO A 10 -5.09 14.48 34.67
C PRO A 10 -3.66 14.27 34.18
N VAL A 11 -3.13 13.05 34.32
CA VAL A 11 -1.76 12.68 33.91
C VAL A 11 -1.58 12.80 32.39
N VAL A 12 -2.54 12.28 31.62
CA VAL A 12 -2.51 12.39 30.15
C VAL A 12 -2.67 13.84 29.72
N ALA A 13 -3.57 14.60 30.37
CA ALA A 13 -3.76 16.01 30.07
C ALA A 13 -2.49 16.84 30.31
N GLU A 14 -1.76 16.59 31.40
CA GLU A 14 -0.49 17.27 31.68
C GLU A 14 0.60 16.89 30.69
N ALA A 15 0.72 15.60 30.34
CA ALA A 15 1.63 15.15 29.29
C ALA A 15 1.32 15.81 27.93
N LEU A 16 0.04 15.99 27.60
CA LEU A 16 -0.37 16.73 26.40
C LEU A 16 -0.03 18.23 26.49
N ARG A 17 -0.13 18.86 27.67
CA ARG A 17 0.30 20.26 27.87
C ARG A 17 1.80 20.41 27.63
N GLY A 18 2.61 19.48 28.14
CA GLY A 18 4.06 19.48 27.90
C GLY A 18 4.44 19.36 26.41
N LEU A 19 3.57 18.79 25.57
CA LEU A 19 3.75 18.71 24.12
C LEU A 19 3.29 19.97 23.36
N HIS A 20 2.66 20.95 24.01
CA HIS A 20 2.18 22.18 23.37
C HIS A 20 2.80 23.40 24.07
N PRO A 21 4.03 23.78 23.70
CA PRO A 21 4.69 24.95 24.27
C PRO A 21 3.91 26.24 23.96
N VAL A 22 4.15 27.27 24.77
CA VAL A 22 3.58 28.59 24.58
C VAL A 22 4.68 29.51 24.06
N HIS A 23 4.60 29.88 22.78
CA HIS A 23 5.48 30.87 22.17
C HIS A 23 4.83 32.26 22.19
N PRO A 24 5.65 33.34 22.08
CA PRO A 24 5.14 34.68 21.83
C PRO A 24 4.25 34.73 20.58
N ALA A 25 3.29 35.64 20.57
CA ALA A 25 2.45 35.87 19.40
C ALA A 25 3.33 36.32 18.21
N PRO A 26 3.05 35.82 16.99
CA PRO A 26 3.79 36.24 15.81
C PRO A 26 3.52 37.72 15.49
N ALA A 27 4.59 38.46 15.19
CA ALA A 27 4.54 39.80 14.64
C ALA A 27 4.37 39.72 13.12
N VAL A 28 3.14 39.50 12.65
CA VAL A 28 2.77 39.51 11.23
C VAL A 28 1.61 40.48 10.97
N PRO A 29 1.50 41.08 9.76
CA PRO A 29 0.38 41.93 9.42
C PRO A 29 -0.96 41.19 9.61
N PRO A 30 -2.02 41.89 10.06
CA PRO A 30 -3.38 41.32 10.12
C PRO A 30 -3.79 40.67 8.80
N ALA A 31 -4.63 39.63 8.88
CA ALA A 31 -5.06 38.85 7.72
C ALA A 31 -5.64 39.73 6.59
N GLN A 32 -6.33 40.82 6.92
CA GLN A 32 -6.94 41.73 5.94
C GLN A 32 -5.91 42.51 5.10
N LEU A 33 -4.69 42.71 5.63
CA LEU A 33 -3.60 43.40 4.94
C LEU A 33 -2.73 42.44 4.11
N GLN A 34 -2.97 41.13 4.21
CA GLN A 34 -2.28 40.13 3.41
C GLN A 34 -2.87 40.07 1.97
N PRO A 35 -2.11 39.55 0.99
CA PRO A 35 -2.60 39.34 -0.39
C PRO A 35 -3.94 38.61 -0.45
N PRO A 36 -4.80 38.88 -1.45
CA PRO A 36 -6.12 38.27 -1.55
C PRO A 36 -6.04 36.74 -1.70
N ALA A 37 -6.99 36.04 -1.07
CA ALA A 37 -7.15 34.61 -1.24
C ALA A 37 -7.79 34.28 -2.60
N PRO A 38 -7.52 33.10 -3.18
CA PRO A 38 -8.08 32.70 -4.45
C PRO A 38 -9.60 32.46 -4.33
N GLU A 39 -10.30 32.51 -5.46
CA GLU A 39 -11.71 32.15 -5.51
C GLU A 39 -11.89 30.64 -5.36
N VAL A 40 -12.94 30.24 -4.65
CA VAL A 40 -13.29 28.83 -4.45
C VAL A 40 -14.69 28.60 -4.98
N SER A 41 -14.81 27.75 -5.99
CA SER A 41 -16.07 27.41 -6.64
C SER A 41 -16.87 26.35 -5.86
N ALA A 42 -18.19 26.31 -6.10
CA ALA A 42 -19.06 25.27 -5.55
C ALA A 42 -18.65 23.85 -6.01
N GLU A 43 -18.08 23.72 -7.21
CA GLU A 43 -17.60 22.44 -7.72
C GLU A 43 -16.37 21.95 -6.94
N GLU A 44 -15.41 22.84 -6.65
CA GLU A 44 -14.24 22.53 -5.83
C GLU A 44 -14.63 22.15 -4.41
N VAL A 45 -15.57 22.87 -3.81
CA VAL A 45 -16.13 22.53 -2.49
C VAL A 45 -16.80 21.16 -2.53
N ALA A 46 -17.62 20.87 -3.55
CA ALA A 46 -18.26 19.58 -3.70
C ALA A 46 -17.24 18.45 -3.84
N ARG A 47 -16.16 18.68 -4.60
CA ARG A 47 -15.06 17.72 -4.79
C ARG A 47 -14.30 17.48 -3.50
N ALA A 48 -13.96 18.54 -2.77
CA ALA A 48 -13.28 18.45 -1.48
C ALA A 48 -14.15 17.74 -0.42
N LEU A 49 -15.45 18.04 -0.39
CA LEU A 49 -16.42 17.42 0.52
C LEU A 49 -16.53 15.92 0.29
N ARG A 50 -16.64 15.48 -0.97
CA ARG A 50 -16.62 14.04 -1.34
C ARG A 50 -15.35 13.31 -0.91
N GLY A 51 -14.23 14.04 -0.78
CA GLY A 51 -12.95 13.50 -0.35
C GLY A 51 -12.81 13.31 1.17
N PHE A 52 -13.85 13.57 1.97
CA PHE A 52 -13.86 13.22 3.40
C PHE A 52 -14.49 11.85 3.63
N ALA A 53 -13.99 11.13 4.63
CA ALA A 53 -14.70 9.96 5.14
C ALA A 53 -15.95 10.43 5.91
N SER A 54 -17.11 9.83 5.66
CA SER A 54 -18.36 10.18 6.37
C SER A 54 -18.24 10.00 7.89
N SER A 55 -17.42 9.04 8.33
CA SER A 55 -17.12 8.75 9.73
C SER A 55 -16.04 9.64 10.35
N ALA A 56 -15.53 10.65 9.64
CA ALA A 56 -14.52 11.55 10.17
C ALA A 56 -15.03 12.24 11.45
N ALA A 57 -14.21 12.23 12.50
CA ALA A 57 -14.53 12.85 13.78
C ALA A 57 -14.82 14.36 13.60
N PRO A 58 -15.79 14.92 14.35
CA PRO A 58 -16.12 16.34 14.29
C PRO A 58 -15.08 17.19 15.03
N GLY A 59 -15.05 18.48 14.72
CA GLY A 59 -14.32 19.47 15.51
C GLY A 59 -15.10 19.93 16.76
N PRO A 60 -14.60 20.96 17.47
CA PRO A 60 -15.22 21.57 18.64
C PRO A 60 -16.73 21.88 18.57
N THR A 61 -17.29 22.22 17.40
CA THR A 61 -18.72 22.55 17.20
C THR A 61 -19.62 21.32 17.12
N GLY A 62 -19.06 20.13 16.94
CA GLY A 62 -19.83 18.91 16.70
C GLY A 62 -20.34 18.74 15.26
N LEU A 63 -20.08 19.70 14.34
CA LEU A 63 -20.42 19.54 12.92
C LEU A 63 -19.68 18.34 12.33
N ARG A 64 -20.43 17.42 11.71
CA ARG A 64 -19.90 16.23 11.05
C ARG A 64 -19.98 16.36 9.53
N VAL A 65 -19.06 15.69 8.86
CA VAL A 65 -19.10 15.51 7.39
C VAL A 65 -20.41 14.82 6.98
N GLN A 66 -20.88 13.86 7.77
CA GLN A 66 -22.16 13.18 7.56
C GLN A 66 -23.34 14.17 7.51
N HIS A 67 -23.41 15.17 8.41
CA HIS A 67 -24.48 16.16 8.38
C HIS A 67 -24.50 16.94 7.06
N LEU A 68 -23.32 17.27 6.50
CA LEU A 68 -23.22 17.96 5.22
C LEU A 68 -23.63 17.06 4.04
N HIS A 69 -23.28 15.77 4.09
CA HIS A 69 -23.72 14.82 3.08
C HIS A 69 -25.23 14.59 3.10
N GLU A 70 -25.82 14.44 4.28
CA GLU A 70 -27.27 14.26 4.45
C GLU A 70 -28.06 15.50 4.06
N ALA A 71 -27.49 16.70 4.28
CA ALA A 71 -28.08 17.95 3.82
C ALA A 71 -28.05 18.12 2.28
N CYS A 72 -27.23 17.36 1.55
CA CYS A 72 -27.18 17.38 0.07
C CYS A 72 -28.34 16.59 -0.55
N LEU A 73 -29.58 16.89 -0.17
CA LEU A 73 -30.79 16.24 -0.68
C LEU A 73 -31.01 16.56 -2.18
N PRO A 74 -31.63 15.64 -2.94
CA PRO A 74 -32.10 15.92 -4.30
C PRO A 74 -32.95 17.20 -4.34
N GLY A 75 -32.62 18.13 -5.22
CA GLY A 75 -33.31 19.44 -5.36
C GLY A 75 -32.76 20.59 -4.50
N ALA A 76 -32.06 20.30 -3.39
CA ALA A 76 -31.45 21.34 -2.53
C ALA A 76 -29.91 21.38 -2.61
N ARG A 77 -29.31 20.34 -3.19
CA ARG A 77 -27.86 20.15 -3.25
C ARG A 77 -27.10 21.34 -3.83
N ASP A 78 -27.52 21.88 -4.97
CA ASP A 78 -26.76 22.94 -5.63
C ASP A 78 -26.80 24.25 -4.84
N ALA A 79 -27.96 24.60 -4.29
CA ALA A 79 -28.12 25.76 -3.41
C ALA A 79 -27.25 25.61 -2.15
N LEU A 80 -27.25 24.44 -1.51
CA LEU A 80 -26.39 24.16 -0.35
C LEU A 80 -24.90 24.30 -0.71
N LEU A 81 -24.46 23.72 -1.83
CA LEU A 81 -23.06 23.79 -2.25
C LEU A 81 -22.63 25.21 -2.59
N GLN A 82 -23.51 26.03 -3.17
CA GLN A 82 -23.26 27.46 -3.39
C GLN A 82 -23.09 28.22 -2.06
N GLN A 83 -23.97 27.98 -1.09
CA GLN A 83 -23.85 28.60 0.24
C GLN A 83 -22.59 28.13 0.98
N LEU A 84 -22.28 26.84 0.90
CA LEU A 84 -21.06 26.28 1.49
C LEU A 84 -19.80 26.87 0.83
N ALA A 85 -19.83 27.12 -0.48
CA ALA A 85 -18.76 27.81 -1.18
C ALA A 85 -18.62 29.27 -0.75
N ALA A 86 -19.72 29.99 -0.53
CA ALA A 86 -19.67 31.34 0.04
C ALA A 86 -19.02 31.34 1.44
N VAL A 87 -19.35 30.36 2.29
CA VAL A 87 -18.71 30.19 3.62
C VAL A 87 -17.22 29.88 3.48
N VAL A 88 -16.84 28.94 2.61
CA VAL A 88 -15.44 28.59 2.37
C VAL A 88 -14.65 29.79 1.82
N ALA A 89 -15.23 30.57 0.92
CA ALA A 89 -14.61 31.79 0.40
C ALA A 89 -14.41 32.86 1.49
N LEU A 90 -15.41 33.07 2.35
CA LEU A 90 -15.32 33.97 3.51
C LEU A 90 -14.17 33.54 4.44
N LEU A 91 -14.06 32.24 4.72
CA LEU A 91 -12.97 31.67 5.53
C LEU A 91 -11.62 31.84 4.86
N ALA A 92 -11.48 31.43 3.59
CA ALA A 92 -10.25 31.56 2.82
C ALA A 92 -9.73 33.00 2.78
N ARG A 93 -10.64 33.98 2.65
CA ARG A 93 -10.32 35.41 2.68
C ARG A 93 -9.95 35.95 4.07
N GLY A 94 -9.95 35.12 5.11
CA GLY A 94 -9.65 35.53 6.48
C GLY A 94 -10.69 36.51 7.06
N GLN A 95 -11.93 36.49 6.54
CA GLN A 95 -12.99 37.44 6.88
C GLN A 95 -13.90 36.94 8.02
N ALA A 96 -13.62 35.76 8.57
CA ALA A 96 -14.35 35.30 9.74
C ALA A 96 -14.04 36.17 10.98
N CYS A 97 -15.06 36.36 11.81
CA CYS A 97 -15.00 37.08 13.08
C CYS A 97 -13.80 36.60 13.94
N ALA A 98 -12.98 37.55 14.41
CA ALA A 98 -11.76 37.26 15.15
C ALA A 98 -12.04 36.58 16.49
N GLU A 99 -13.18 36.93 17.11
CA GLU A 99 -13.68 36.36 18.36
C GLU A 99 -14.04 34.86 18.21
N ALA A 100 -14.31 34.40 17.00
CA ALA A 100 -14.57 33.00 16.71
C ALA A 100 -13.27 32.18 16.49
N ALA A 101 -12.14 32.82 16.17
CA ALA A 101 -10.89 32.14 15.86
C ALA A 101 -10.38 31.23 16.99
N PRO A 102 -10.44 31.59 18.29
CA PRO A 102 -9.99 30.72 19.37
C PRO A 102 -10.67 29.34 19.40
N VAL A 103 -11.90 29.24 18.87
CA VAL A 103 -12.67 28.00 18.81
C VAL A 103 -12.58 27.35 17.42
N LEU A 104 -12.85 28.10 16.34
CA LEU A 104 -12.94 27.56 14.99
C LEU A 104 -11.57 27.21 14.37
N ALA A 105 -10.51 27.92 14.76
CA ALA A 105 -9.12 27.54 14.50
C ALA A 105 -8.50 26.76 15.68
N GLY A 106 -9.30 26.40 16.68
CA GLY A 106 -8.99 25.37 17.67
C GLY A 106 -9.22 23.96 17.11
N ALA A 107 -9.19 22.97 18.01
CA ALA A 107 -9.44 21.58 17.66
C ALA A 107 -9.89 20.74 18.87
N GLY A 108 -10.59 19.65 18.60
CA GLY A 108 -10.69 18.53 19.54
C GLY A 108 -9.36 17.80 19.57
N LEU A 109 -8.86 17.45 20.76
CA LEU A 109 -7.58 16.77 20.92
C LEU A 109 -7.83 15.33 21.34
N VAL A 110 -7.15 14.39 20.69
CA VAL A 110 -7.09 12.99 21.13
C VAL A 110 -5.65 12.58 21.36
N ALA A 111 -5.43 11.68 22.32
CA ALA A 111 -4.13 11.15 22.68
C ALA A 111 -3.99 9.72 22.16
N VAL A 112 -3.03 9.51 21.25
CA VAL A 112 -2.69 8.19 20.72
C VAL A 112 -1.40 7.71 21.42
N PRO A 113 -1.37 6.48 21.99
CA PRO A 113 -0.16 5.94 22.59
C PRO A 113 0.90 5.65 21.53
N LYS A 114 2.17 5.97 21.82
CA LYS A 114 3.30 5.58 20.98
C LYS A 114 3.79 4.17 21.37
N PRO A 115 4.26 3.34 20.41
CA PRO A 115 4.73 1.98 20.70
C PRO A 115 5.84 1.88 21.74
N LYS A 116 6.74 2.88 21.77
CA LYS A 116 7.88 2.95 22.71
C LYS A 116 7.63 3.88 23.90
N GLY A 117 6.35 4.09 24.25
CA GLY A 117 5.95 5.02 25.31
C GLY A 117 5.84 6.48 24.85
N GLY A 118 5.10 7.27 25.63
CA GLY A 118 4.73 8.65 25.31
C GLY A 118 3.46 8.77 24.47
N LEU A 119 3.09 10.01 24.15
CA LEU A 119 1.82 10.36 23.50
C LEU A 119 2.05 11.00 22.13
N ARG A 120 1.11 10.77 21.20
CA ARG A 120 0.95 11.53 19.96
C ARG A 120 -0.36 12.32 20.03
N PRO A 121 -0.32 13.66 20.11
CA PRO A 121 -1.50 14.51 20.09
C PRO A 121 -2.03 14.62 18.66
N ILE A 122 -3.30 14.31 18.44
CA ILE A 122 -3.98 14.54 17.17
C ILE A 122 -5.06 15.61 17.36
N ALA A 123 -4.89 16.72 16.65
CA ALA A 123 -5.78 17.88 16.67
C ALA A 123 -6.81 17.77 15.54
N ILE A 124 -8.05 17.42 15.90
CA ILE A 124 -9.20 17.30 15.02
C ILE A 124 -9.84 18.68 14.88
N GLY A 125 -9.44 19.41 13.84
CA GLY A 125 -9.97 20.74 13.54
C GLY A 125 -11.42 20.72 13.04
N GLU A 126 -12.05 21.90 13.07
CA GLU A 126 -13.40 22.12 12.55
C GLU A 126 -13.59 21.62 11.11
N VAL A 127 -14.78 21.09 10.81
CA VAL A 127 -15.09 20.59 9.45
C VAL A 127 -14.97 21.70 8.42
N LEU A 128 -15.50 22.90 8.69
CA LEU A 128 -15.41 24.04 7.78
C LEU A 128 -13.95 24.49 7.58
N ARG A 129 -13.13 24.45 8.63
CA ARG A 129 -11.69 24.75 8.54
C ARG A 129 -10.97 23.72 7.67
N ARG A 130 -11.20 22.43 7.89
CA ARG A 130 -10.59 21.36 7.10
C ARG A 130 -11.07 21.39 5.65
N LEU A 131 -12.35 21.69 5.41
CA LEU A 131 -12.90 21.84 4.06
C LEU A 131 -12.22 22.99 3.32
N THR A 132 -12.11 24.16 3.96
CA THR A 132 -11.40 25.33 3.43
C THR A 132 -9.94 25.00 3.12
N GLY A 133 -9.23 24.36 4.06
CA GLY A 133 -7.85 23.93 3.87
C GLY A 133 -7.68 22.94 2.71
N LYS A 134 -8.63 21.99 2.52
CA LYS A 134 -8.61 21.06 1.38
C LYS A 134 -8.82 21.78 0.04
N CYS A 135 -9.76 22.72 -0.03
CA CYS A 135 -9.99 23.51 -1.25
C CYS A 135 -8.74 24.30 -1.63
N LEU A 136 -8.15 25.02 -0.68
CA LEU A 136 -6.93 25.80 -0.89
C LEU A 136 -5.74 24.91 -1.26
N MET A 137 -5.54 23.79 -0.56
CA MET A 137 -4.47 22.84 -0.89
C MET A 137 -4.62 22.27 -2.31
N ALA A 138 -5.85 22.04 -2.78
CA ALA A 138 -6.08 21.54 -4.13
C ALA A 138 -5.62 22.53 -5.21
N GLN A 139 -5.81 23.84 -4.97
CA GLN A 139 -5.38 24.90 -5.88
C GLN A 139 -3.85 25.14 -5.81
N THR A 140 -3.26 25.08 -4.61
CA THR A 140 -1.83 25.37 -4.39
C THR A 140 -0.91 24.17 -4.63
N LYS A 141 -1.44 22.95 -4.82
CA LYS A 141 -0.65 21.71 -4.89
C LYS A 141 0.52 21.76 -5.88
N ASN A 142 0.30 22.31 -7.08
CA ASN A 142 1.34 22.35 -8.12
C ASN A 142 2.48 23.31 -7.74
N ALA A 143 2.13 24.52 -7.29
CA ALA A 143 3.09 25.50 -6.80
C ALA A 143 3.87 24.98 -5.58
N ALA A 144 3.19 24.26 -4.67
CA ALA A 144 3.85 23.63 -3.52
C ALA A 144 4.90 22.60 -3.96
N ARG A 145 4.57 21.75 -4.93
CA ARG A 145 5.53 20.77 -5.49
C ARG A 145 6.74 21.46 -6.12
N GLU A 146 6.51 22.47 -6.95
CA GLU A 146 7.59 23.20 -7.64
C GLU A 146 8.52 23.95 -6.68
N ARG A 147 7.98 24.43 -5.56
CA ARG A 147 8.76 25.15 -4.55
C ARG A 147 9.53 24.23 -3.62
N LEU A 148 8.93 23.11 -3.21
CA LEU A 148 9.48 22.27 -2.13
C LEU A 148 10.43 21.19 -2.67
N ALA A 149 10.13 20.59 -3.82
CA ALA A 149 10.96 19.55 -4.39
C ALA A 149 12.24 20.15 -5.03
N PRO A 150 13.38 19.44 -5.02
CA PRO A 150 13.57 18.08 -4.48
C PRO A 150 13.93 18.03 -2.98
N ALA A 151 14.22 19.17 -2.35
CA ALA A 151 14.69 19.21 -0.97
C ALA A 151 13.64 18.73 0.05
N GLN A 152 12.36 18.85 -0.28
CA GLN A 152 11.24 18.40 0.54
C GLN A 152 10.23 17.65 -0.33
N VAL A 153 10.06 16.35 -0.07
CA VAL A 153 9.23 15.42 -0.84
C VAL A 153 7.98 14.94 -0.09
N GLY A 154 7.79 15.38 1.16
CA GLY A 154 6.64 14.99 2.00
C GLY A 154 5.32 15.70 1.70
N VAL A 155 5.33 16.73 0.84
CA VAL A 155 4.14 17.52 0.51
C VAL A 155 3.99 17.67 -1.00
N ALA A 156 2.79 17.38 -1.50
CA ALA A 156 2.39 17.58 -2.90
C ALA A 156 3.21 16.84 -3.98
N VAL A 157 4.23 16.06 -3.61
CA VAL A 157 5.01 15.20 -4.52
C VAL A 157 4.33 13.82 -4.62
N PRO A 158 3.78 13.44 -5.79
CA PRO A 158 3.29 12.08 -6.00
C PRO A 158 4.42 11.07 -5.79
N ALA A 159 4.14 10.01 -5.03
CA ALA A 159 5.10 8.97 -4.69
C ALA A 159 6.39 9.49 -4.00
N GLY A 160 6.31 10.57 -3.23
CA GLY A 160 7.47 11.19 -2.57
C GLY A 160 8.17 10.27 -1.55
N ALA A 161 7.40 9.46 -0.81
CA ALA A 161 7.97 8.50 0.14
C ALA A 161 8.74 7.39 -0.59
N GLU A 162 8.16 6.85 -1.67
CA GLU A 162 8.76 5.83 -2.51
C GLU A 162 10.03 6.37 -3.19
N ALA A 163 9.99 7.59 -3.72
CA ALA A 163 11.16 8.24 -4.30
C ALA A 163 12.30 8.37 -3.29
N ALA A 164 12.01 8.81 -2.06
CA ALA A 164 12.98 8.86 -0.96
C ALA A 164 13.60 7.49 -0.65
N ILE A 165 12.77 6.44 -0.56
CA ILE A 165 13.20 5.07 -0.30
C ILE A 165 14.11 4.55 -1.42
N HIS A 166 13.68 4.71 -2.67
CA HIS A 166 14.42 4.21 -3.84
C HIS A 166 15.74 4.97 -4.04
N ALA A 167 15.74 6.30 -3.90
CA ALA A 167 16.96 7.09 -3.98
C ALA A 167 17.97 6.71 -2.89
N THR A 168 17.51 6.49 -1.67
CA THR A 168 18.37 6.05 -0.56
C THR A 168 18.93 4.66 -0.81
N ARG A 169 18.08 3.70 -1.23
CA ARG A 169 18.51 2.33 -1.53
C ARG A 169 19.56 2.30 -2.64
N GLU A 170 19.34 3.05 -3.71
CA GLU A 170 20.28 3.16 -4.83
C GLU A 170 21.59 3.85 -4.41
N TRP A 171 21.51 4.89 -3.59
CA TRP A 171 22.70 5.53 -3.03
C TRP A 171 23.51 4.55 -2.16
N MET A 172 22.86 3.76 -1.30
CA MET A 172 23.56 2.75 -0.50
C MET A 172 24.21 1.67 -1.37
N ALA A 173 23.49 1.16 -2.38
CA ALA A 173 24.01 0.12 -3.27
C ALA A 173 25.27 0.59 -4.03
N ARG A 174 25.28 1.83 -4.51
CA ARG A 174 26.46 2.43 -5.16
C ARG A 174 27.66 2.59 -4.24
N HIS A 175 27.46 2.56 -2.92
CA HIS A 175 28.50 2.76 -1.90
C HIS A 175 28.77 1.52 -1.04
N ASP A 176 28.31 0.33 -1.45
CA ASP A 176 28.43 -0.90 -0.65
C ASP A 176 29.89 -1.36 -0.40
N THR A 177 30.84 -0.88 -1.20
CA THR A 177 32.28 -1.11 -0.99
C THR A 177 33.04 0.12 -0.53
N ALA A 178 32.37 1.27 -0.43
CA ALA A 178 32.99 2.54 -0.07
C ALA A 178 33.41 2.58 1.41
N GLU A 179 34.43 3.37 1.69
CA GLU A 179 34.88 3.73 3.04
C GLU A 179 34.44 5.15 3.36
N ARG A 180 34.33 5.46 4.65
CA ARG A 180 33.97 6.80 5.15
C ARG A 180 32.70 7.36 4.50
N ARG A 181 31.67 6.52 4.36
CA ARG A 181 30.32 6.90 3.94
C ARG A 181 29.32 6.63 5.04
N VAL A 182 28.48 7.63 5.29
CA VAL A 182 27.48 7.58 6.34
C VAL A 182 26.18 8.19 5.84
N LEU A 183 25.08 7.63 6.32
CA LEU A 183 23.75 8.22 6.21
C LEU A 183 23.25 8.55 7.61
N LEU A 184 22.69 9.75 7.77
CA LEU A 184 21.99 10.17 8.98
C LEU A 184 20.51 10.35 8.70
N LYS A 185 19.69 9.71 9.53
CA LYS A 185 18.28 10.02 9.68
C LYS A 185 18.12 11.02 10.82
N LEU A 186 17.53 12.17 10.50
CA LEU A 186 17.31 13.27 11.44
C LEU A 186 15.94 13.11 12.12
N ASP A 187 15.90 13.29 13.44
CA ASP A 187 14.67 13.32 14.25
C ASP A 187 14.63 14.64 15.03
N PHE A 188 13.56 15.40 14.87
CA PHE A 188 13.33 16.65 15.62
C PHE A 188 12.36 16.42 16.78
N GLU A 189 12.68 17.01 17.94
CA GLU A 189 11.83 16.92 19.11
C GLU A 189 10.50 17.65 18.90
N ASN A 190 9.42 16.86 18.82
CA ASN A 190 8.04 17.37 18.80
C ASN A 190 7.81 18.42 17.69
N ALA A 191 8.45 18.21 16.53
CA ALA A 191 8.65 19.22 15.47
C ALA A 191 7.39 20.03 15.10
N PHE A 192 6.29 19.33 14.82
CA PHE A 192 5.02 19.95 14.42
C PHE A 192 4.45 20.89 15.49
N ASN A 193 4.71 20.63 16.78
CA ASN A 193 4.24 21.45 17.90
C ASN A 193 5.33 22.40 18.44
N THR A 194 6.53 22.43 17.85
CA THR A 194 7.63 23.35 18.25
C THR A 194 8.11 24.34 17.16
N VAL A 195 7.86 24.08 15.86
CA VAL A 195 8.20 25.04 14.78
C VAL A 195 7.61 26.47 14.92
N SER A 196 8.43 27.49 14.78
CA SER A 196 8.04 28.89 14.98
C SER A 196 6.86 29.34 14.09
N ARG A 197 5.77 29.84 14.72
CA ARG A 197 4.65 30.46 13.98
C ARG A 197 5.06 31.70 13.21
N GLN A 198 6.02 32.46 13.74
CA GLN A 198 6.55 33.62 13.04
C GLN A 198 7.14 33.20 11.69
N GLN A 199 7.98 32.17 11.70
CA GLN A 199 8.61 31.65 10.49
C GLN A 199 7.57 31.06 9.54
N VAL A 200 6.63 30.26 10.06
CA VAL A 200 5.53 29.71 9.25
C VAL A 200 4.75 30.83 8.55
N LEU A 201 4.23 31.81 9.28
CA LEU A 201 3.38 32.86 8.71
C LEU A 201 4.16 33.78 7.76
N SER A 202 5.40 34.14 8.10
CA SER A 202 6.25 34.96 7.22
C SER A 202 6.61 34.25 5.91
N LYS A 203 6.94 32.95 5.97
CA LYS A 203 7.29 32.17 4.77
C LYS A 203 6.05 31.85 3.94
N VAL A 204 4.91 31.57 4.56
CA VAL A 204 3.64 31.45 3.82
C VAL A 204 3.30 32.76 3.11
N ALA A 205 3.38 33.90 3.79
CA ALA A 205 3.08 35.20 3.16
C ALA A 205 3.98 35.52 1.96
N SER A 206 5.26 35.14 2.01
CA SER A 206 6.21 35.41 0.92
C SER A 206 6.22 34.37 -0.20
N GLN A 207 5.95 33.09 0.10
CA GLN A 207 6.04 32.01 -0.90
C GLN A 207 4.68 31.53 -1.42
N PHE A 208 3.62 31.66 -0.61
CA PHE A 208 2.26 31.24 -0.90
C PHE A 208 1.27 32.34 -0.49
N PRO A 209 1.34 33.53 -1.12
CA PRO A 209 0.55 34.71 -0.73
C PRO A 209 -0.96 34.41 -0.69
N ASP A 210 -1.43 33.56 -1.61
CA ASP A 210 -2.82 33.07 -1.71
C ASP A 210 -3.35 32.40 -0.43
N LEU A 211 -2.45 31.86 0.41
CA LEU A 211 -2.78 31.20 1.66
C LEU A 211 -2.62 32.12 2.89
N ALA A 212 -2.03 33.30 2.72
CA ALA A 212 -1.56 34.15 3.82
C ALA A 212 -2.70 34.63 4.72
N ARG A 213 -3.85 35.04 4.15
CA ARG A 213 -5.03 35.46 4.91
C ARG A 213 -5.53 34.36 5.82
N TRP A 214 -5.73 33.18 5.25
CA TRP A 214 -6.24 32.03 5.96
C TRP A 214 -5.28 31.51 7.02
N ALA A 215 -3.99 31.41 6.68
CA ALA A 215 -2.94 31.01 7.61
C ALA A 215 -2.86 31.98 8.80
N THR A 216 -2.87 33.30 8.54
CA THR A 216 -2.83 34.34 9.58
C THR A 216 -4.06 34.27 10.47
N TRP A 217 -5.25 34.08 9.91
CA TRP A 217 -6.47 33.93 10.70
C TRP A 217 -6.43 32.69 11.61
N CYS A 218 -5.90 31.57 11.11
CA CYS A 218 -5.83 30.32 11.87
C CYS A 218 -4.75 30.32 12.96
N TYR A 219 -3.59 30.90 12.67
CA TYR A 219 -2.37 30.72 13.48
C TYR A 219 -1.81 32.02 14.07
N GLY A 220 -2.34 33.19 13.70
CA GLY A 220 -1.89 34.49 14.21
C GLY A 220 -2.14 34.70 15.71
N GLY A 221 -3.11 33.97 16.29
CA GLY A 221 -3.47 34.04 17.71
C GLY A 221 -3.39 32.70 18.43
N THR A 222 -3.54 32.72 19.76
CA THR A 222 -3.72 31.49 20.55
C THR A 222 -5.11 30.91 20.31
N THR A 223 -5.19 29.60 20.05
CA THR A 223 -6.46 28.86 19.96
C THR A 223 -6.57 27.75 21.01
N TRP A 224 -7.76 27.17 21.16
CA TRP A 224 -8.03 26.15 22.18
C TRP A 224 -7.99 24.74 21.60
N LEU A 225 -7.28 23.85 22.29
CA LEU A 225 -7.32 22.40 22.08
C LEU A 225 -8.12 21.76 23.22
N ARG A 226 -9.14 20.99 22.88
CA ARG A 226 -10.04 20.37 23.87
C ARG A 226 -9.80 18.87 23.99
N PHE A 227 -9.24 18.43 25.11
CA PHE A 227 -9.11 17.02 25.45
C PHE A 227 -10.18 16.66 26.48
N GLY A 228 -11.35 16.22 26.02
CA GLY A 228 -12.50 15.98 26.89
C GLY A 228 -12.97 17.23 27.63
N SER A 229 -12.88 17.21 28.97
CA SER A 229 -13.13 18.35 29.86
C SER A 229 -11.94 19.32 29.96
N TYR A 230 -10.73 18.89 29.59
CA TYR A 230 -9.52 19.72 29.69
C TYR A 230 -9.37 20.67 28.49
N LYS A 231 -8.88 21.88 28.77
CA LYS A 231 -8.53 22.90 27.78
C LYS A 231 -7.02 23.13 27.78
N LEU A 232 -6.42 23.12 26.59
CA LEU A 232 -5.00 23.36 26.35
C LEU A 232 -4.85 24.51 25.34
N ARG A 233 -3.72 25.24 25.41
CA ARG A 233 -3.42 26.35 24.50
C ARG A 233 -2.65 25.82 23.29
N SER A 234 -3.13 26.14 22.09
CA SER A 234 -2.33 26.08 20.86
C SER A 234 -1.80 27.49 20.58
N ALA A 235 -0.63 27.78 21.15
CA ALA A 235 0.08 29.07 21.00
C ALA A 235 1.38 28.95 20.18
N ALA A 236 1.65 27.74 19.68
CA ALA A 236 2.83 27.37 18.94
C ALA A 236 2.39 26.64 17.67
N CYS A 237 3.17 26.83 16.60
CA CYS A 237 3.27 25.95 15.45
C CYS A 237 1.97 25.67 14.68
N VAL A 238 1.97 24.55 13.95
CA VAL A 238 0.86 24.04 13.14
C VAL A 238 0.20 22.85 13.83
N GLN A 239 -1.09 22.61 13.57
CA GLN A 239 -1.82 21.55 14.24
C GLN A 239 -1.75 20.22 13.46
N GLN A 240 -1.42 19.12 14.15
CA GLN A 240 -1.43 17.76 13.59
C GLN A 240 -2.87 17.31 13.28
N GLY A 241 -3.29 17.44 12.02
CA GLY A 241 -4.65 17.15 11.57
C GLY A 241 -5.29 18.26 10.71
N ASP A 242 -4.61 19.41 10.60
CA ASP A 242 -4.93 20.44 9.62
C ASP A 242 -4.46 20.03 8.21
N PRO A 243 -5.33 20.02 7.18
CA PRO A 243 -4.94 19.72 5.80
C PRO A 243 -3.81 20.59 5.25
N LEU A 244 -3.68 21.85 5.69
CA LEU A 244 -2.58 22.74 5.28
C LEU A 244 -1.38 22.70 6.24
N GLY A 245 -1.55 22.09 7.43
CA GLY A 245 -0.50 22.00 8.45
C GLY A 245 0.83 21.43 7.93
N PRO A 246 0.83 20.30 7.20
CA PRO A 246 2.05 19.74 6.60
C PRO A 246 2.75 20.69 5.62
N LEU A 247 1.99 21.41 4.77
CA LEU A 247 2.55 22.41 3.86
C LEU A 247 3.20 23.56 4.64
N PHE A 248 2.50 24.09 5.65
CA PHE A 248 3.00 25.18 6.48
C PHE A 248 4.27 24.80 7.25
N PHE A 249 4.34 23.56 7.78
CA PHE A 249 5.55 23.02 8.39
C PHE A 249 6.70 22.94 7.37
N ALA A 250 6.45 22.30 6.23
CA ALA A 250 7.44 22.12 5.16
C ALA A 250 8.02 23.45 4.67
N VAL A 251 7.17 24.47 4.50
CA VAL A 251 7.58 25.81 4.05
C VAL A 251 8.46 26.53 5.07
N ALA A 252 8.23 26.34 6.37
CA ALA A 252 9.10 26.89 7.41
C ALA A 252 10.47 26.19 7.45
N LEU A 253 10.51 24.87 7.20
CA LEU A 253 11.74 24.08 7.16
C LEU A 253 12.53 24.23 5.85
N GLN A 254 11.86 24.61 4.76
CA GLN A 254 12.42 24.65 3.41
C GLN A 254 13.79 25.36 3.30
N PRO A 255 14.02 26.54 3.91
CA PRO A 255 15.33 27.20 3.79
C PRO A 255 16.47 26.34 4.32
N LEU A 256 16.27 25.63 5.44
CA LEU A 256 17.28 24.71 5.98
C LEU A 256 17.49 23.52 5.04
N ALA A 257 16.43 22.99 4.44
CA ALA A 257 16.54 21.89 3.49
C ALA A 257 17.35 22.28 2.24
N GLU A 258 17.11 23.47 1.70
CA GLU A 258 17.84 24.02 0.54
C GLU A 258 19.31 24.32 0.87
N GLU A 259 19.57 24.92 2.05
CA GLU A 259 20.92 25.16 2.57
C GLU A 259 21.71 23.83 2.62
N LEU A 260 21.11 22.77 3.15
CA LEU A 260 21.74 21.44 3.23
C LEU A 260 22.02 20.81 1.87
N SER A 261 21.08 20.92 0.92
CA SER A 261 21.30 20.43 -0.45
C SER A 261 22.44 21.17 -1.16
N ALA A 262 22.76 22.40 -0.75
CA ALA A 262 23.89 23.17 -1.29
C ALA A 262 25.24 22.85 -0.62
N MET A 263 25.28 22.08 0.47
CA MET A 263 26.50 21.75 1.22
C MET A 263 27.35 20.63 0.60
N GLY A 264 27.08 20.22 -0.64
CA GLY A 264 27.84 19.17 -1.33
C GLY A 264 27.61 17.76 -0.80
N LEU A 265 26.48 17.52 -0.12
CA LEU A 265 26.04 16.19 0.27
C LEU A 265 25.67 15.36 -0.96
N GLU A 266 25.92 14.04 -0.91
CA GLU A 266 25.57 13.13 -2.01
C GLU A 266 24.07 12.78 -2.02
N LEU A 267 23.42 12.91 -0.86
CA LEU A 267 21.98 12.81 -0.68
C LEU A 267 21.52 13.81 0.40
N SER A 268 20.51 14.62 0.12
CA SER A 268 19.90 15.54 1.08
C SER A 268 18.45 15.81 0.70
N PHE A 269 17.51 15.34 1.52
CA PHE A 269 16.08 15.63 1.36
C PHE A 269 15.32 15.42 2.68
N PHE A 270 14.10 15.93 2.73
CA PHE A 270 13.17 15.75 3.84
C PHE A 270 11.85 15.15 3.36
N TYR A 271 11.24 14.31 4.20
CA TYR A 271 9.84 13.95 4.14
C TYR A 271 9.15 14.51 5.38
N LEU A 272 8.55 15.70 5.26
CA LEU A 272 8.11 16.52 6.39
C LEU A 272 9.28 16.75 7.37
N ASP A 273 9.16 16.30 8.61
CA ASP A 273 10.19 16.41 9.65
C ASP A 273 11.29 15.34 9.56
N ASP A 274 11.04 14.23 8.85
CA ASP A 274 12.01 13.15 8.65
C ASP A 274 13.08 13.59 7.63
N GLY A 275 14.28 13.94 8.11
CA GLY A 275 15.39 14.37 7.26
C GLY A 275 16.38 13.24 6.95
N ILE A 276 16.88 13.21 5.72
CA ILE A 276 17.95 12.30 5.27
C ILE A 276 19.10 13.11 4.71
N ILE A 277 20.29 12.93 5.28
CA ILE A 277 21.54 13.43 4.73
C ILE A 277 22.55 12.28 4.62
N ALA A 278 23.26 12.19 3.50
CA ALA A 278 24.24 11.14 3.28
C ALA A 278 25.41 11.61 2.42
N GLY A 279 26.57 11.00 2.62
CA GLY A 279 27.80 11.32 1.90
C GLY A 279 29.05 10.96 2.71
N GLU A 280 30.15 11.66 2.44
CA GLU A 280 31.39 11.54 3.21
C GLU A 280 31.19 11.97 4.68
N VAL A 281 31.81 11.26 5.62
CA VAL A 281 31.60 11.44 7.06
C VAL A 281 31.85 12.89 7.52
N GLY A 282 32.92 13.53 7.05
CA GLY A 282 33.22 14.93 7.36
C GLY A 282 32.19 15.90 6.78
N ALA A 283 31.74 15.70 5.55
CA ALA A 283 30.69 16.53 4.94
C ALA A 283 29.36 16.42 5.70
N VAL A 284 28.97 15.19 6.08
CA VAL A 284 27.76 14.93 6.88
C VAL A 284 27.89 15.53 8.28
N ALA A 285 29.07 15.47 8.91
CA ALA A 285 29.31 16.10 10.20
C ALA A 285 29.22 17.64 10.13
N ALA A 286 29.73 18.25 9.05
CA ALA A 286 29.59 19.68 8.82
C ALA A 286 28.12 20.10 8.63
N ALA A 287 27.34 19.30 7.89
CA ALA A 287 25.91 19.48 7.73
C ALA A 287 25.16 19.35 9.07
N LEU A 288 25.51 18.35 9.89
CA LEU A 288 24.94 18.19 11.23
C LEU A 288 25.21 19.42 12.12
N ALA A 289 26.45 19.92 12.13
CA ALA A 289 26.79 21.14 12.87
C ALA A 289 26.04 22.37 12.35
N HIS A 290 25.78 22.45 11.04
CA HIS A 290 24.95 23.51 10.46
C HIS A 290 23.49 23.40 10.94
N ILE A 291 22.90 22.20 10.95
CA ILE A 291 21.54 21.98 11.46
C ILE A 291 21.43 22.38 12.93
N GLN A 292 22.40 21.99 13.76
CA GLN A 292 22.40 22.34 15.19
C GLN A 292 22.43 23.86 15.43
N ARG A 293 23.03 24.64 14.52
CA ARG A 293 23.01 26.11 14.58
C ARG A 293 21.71 26.72 14.04
N ARG A 294 21.16 26.18 12.94
CA ARG A 294 20.00 26.74 12.22
C ARG A 294 18.66 26.34 12.82
N ALA A 295 18.52 25.10 13.29
CA ALA A 295 17.25 24.58 13.81
C ALA A 295 16.65 25.43 14.96
N PRO A 296 17.44 25.97 15.91
CA PRO A 296 16.92 26.86 16.95
C PRO A 296 16.22 28.12 16.42
N GLU A 297 16.64 28.66 15.28
CA GLU A 297 15.99 29.82 14.64
C GLU A 297 14.57 29.49 14.15
N LEU A 298 14.33 28.21 13.85
CA LEU A 298 13.02 27.66 13.51
C LEU A 298 12.25 27.18 14.74
N SER A 299 12.81 27.35 15.96
CA SER A 299 12.31 26.77 17.22
C SER A 299 12.30 25.24 17.21
N LEU A 300 13.13 24.61 16.39
CA LEU A 300 13.33 23.18 16.32
C LEU A 300 14.59 22.76 17.08
N ARG A 301 14.58 21.54 17.62
CA ARG A 301 15.72 20.92 18.29
C ARG A 301 15.90 19.49 17.80
N LEU A 302 17.11 19.13 17.40
CA LEU A 302 17.44 17.74 17.04
C LEU A 302 17.43 16.86 18.29
N ASN A 303 16.79 15.71 18.18
CA ASN A 303 16.89 14.63 19.15
C ASN A 303 18.06 13.71 18.76
N LEU A 304 19.26 13.99 19.27
CA LEU A 304 20.46 13.23 18.92
C LEU A 304 20.31 11.73 19.20
N SER A 305 19.63 11.36 20.30
CA SER A 305 19.44 9.95 20.68
C SER A 305 18.45 9.18 19.79
N LYS A 306 17.62 9.90 19.01
CA LYS A 306 16.66 9.30 18.07
C LYS A 306 17.09 9.43 16.62
N CYS A 307 18.04 10.30 16.34
CA CYS A 307 18.69 10.29 15.04
C CYS A 307 19.39 8.95 14.85
N GLU A 308 19.29 8.37 13.66
CA GLU A 308 19.89 7.07 13.37
C GLU A 308 21.12 7.26 12.48
N VAL A 309 22.23 6.67 12.89
CA VAL A 309 23.47 6.63 12.12
C VAL A 309 23.57 5.30 11.39
N VAL A 310 23.73 5.36 10.07
CA VAL A 310 23.91 4.17 9.24
C VAL A 310 25.30 4.19 8.64
N ALA A 311 26.14 3.22 9.05
CA ALA A 311 27.43 2.97 8.42
C ALA A 311 27.22 2.28 7.07
N VAL A 312 27.83 2.83 6.02
CA VAL A 312 27.69 2.30 4.65
C VAL A 312 29.00 1.69 4.19
N GLY A 313 28.88 0.57 3.48
CA GLY A 313 29.98 -0.24 2.98
C GLY A 313 30.95 -0.70 4.06
N ARG A 314 32.22 -0.30 3.95
CA ARG A 314 33.31 -0.68 4.86
C ARG A 314 33.53 0.31 6.00
N THR A 315 32.74 1.38 6.07
CA THR A 315 32.84 2.39 7.11
C THR A 315 32.72 1.76 8.50
N THR A 316 33.68 2.10 9.37
CA THR A 316 33.79 1.54 10.71
C THR A 316 33.21 2.49 11.77
N PRO A 317 32.73 1.98 12.91
CA PRO A 317 32.28 2.84 14.01
C PRO A 317 33.35 3.81 14.54
N GLY A 318 34.64 3.44 14.47
CA GLY A 318 35.75 4.29 14.89
C GLY A 318 35.90 5.55 14.05
N GLU A 319 35.72 5.43 12.73
CA GLU A 319 35.71 6.59 11.81
C GLU A 319 34.53 7.52 12.09
N LEU A 320 33.37 6.96 12.45
CA LEU A 320 32.19 7.76 12.79
C LEU A 320 32.36 8.49 14.13
N ALA A 321 32.96 7.84 15.14
CA ALA A 321 33.20 8.41 16.46
C ALA A 321 34.13 9.62 16.46
N ALA A 322 35.00 9.75 15.44
CA ALA A 322 35.86 10.92 15.30
C ALA A 322 35.09 12.19 14.86
N HIS A 323 33.89 12.06 14.30
CA HIS A 323 33.18 13.16 13.64
C HIS A 323 31.75 13.39 14.16
N LEU A 324 31.09 12.36 14.69
CA LEU A 324 29.70 12.42 15.12
C LEU A 324 29.57 12.39 16.65
N PRO A 325 28.55 13.06 17.23
CA PRO A 325 28.33 13.06 18.67
C PRO A 325 28.09 11.65 19.23
N ASP A 326 28.71 11.32 20.37
CA ASP A 326 28.55 10.01 21.02
C ASP A 326 27.08 9.64 21.30
N ALA A 327 26.22 10.63 21.58
CA ALA A 327 24.79 10.43 21.82
C ALA A 327 24.02 9.82 20.61
N MET A 328 24.59 9.89 19.41
CA MET A 328 24.04 9.25 18.20
C MET A 328 24.63 7.85 17.96
N LEU A 329 25.80 7.56 18.54
CA LEU A 329 26.57 6.36 18.28
C LEU A 329 26.39 5.30 19.35
N ARG A 330 26.11 5.71 20.60
CA ARG A 330 26.02 4.82 21.76
C ARG A 330 24.86 5.19 22.67
N GLN A 331 24.24 4.17 23.26
CA GLN A 331 23.26 4.32 24.35
C GLN A 331 23.63 3.36 25.49
N GLY A 332 24.24 3.90 26.56
CA GLY A 332 24.95 3.07 27.54
C GLY A 332 26.07 2.29 26.85
N ASP A 333 26.13 0.97 27.07
CA ASP A 333 27.11 0.09 26.44
C ASP A 333 26.70 -0.39 25.02
N SER A 334 25.51 -0.01 24.54
CA SER A 334 24.98 -0.48 23.26
C SER A 334 25.45 0.40 22.09
N ASN A 335 25.97 -0.23 21.02
CA ASN A 335 26.25 0.41 19.75
C ASN A 335 24.95 0.69 18.98
N MET A 336 24.73 1.95 18.61
CA MET A 336 23.54 2.42 17.90
C MET A 336 23.76 2.58 16.39
N VAL A 337 25.01 2.40 15.91
CA VAL A 337 25.33 2.45 14.48
C VAL A 337 24.72 1.25 13.76
N ARG A 338 23.90 1.53 12.76
CA ARG A 338 23.16 0.54 11.97
C ARG A 338 23.85 0.27 10.64
N ARG A 339 23.49 -0.86 10.03
CA ARG A 339 23.76 -1.19 8.61
C ARG A 339 22.44 -1.44 7.86
N SER A 340 21.51 -2.09 8.54
CA SER A 340 20.13 -2.33 8.10
C SER A 340 19.17 -1.48 8.93
N PHE A 341 18.20 -0.81 8.29
CA PHE A 341 17.28 0.14 8.93
C PHE A 341 15.96 0.28 8.15
N GLU A 342 14.94 0.88 8.77
CA GLU A 342 13.69 1.24 8.10
C GLU A 342 13.70 2.73 7.71
N LEU A 343 13.28 3.06 6.48
CA LEU A 343 13.03 4.42 6.05
C LEU A 343 11.57 4.57 5.64
N LEU A 344 10.82 5.46 6.30
CA LEU A 344 9.40 5.69 6.03
C LEU A 344 8.56 4.39 6.04
N GLY A 345 8.95 3.43 6.88
CA GLY A 345 8.30 2.12 7.00
C GLY A 345 8.75 1.05 5.99
N ALA A 346 9.68 1.37 5.07
CA ALA A 346 10.27 0.39 4.18
C ALA A 346 11.62 -0.12 4.71
N PRO A 347 11.88 -1.43 4.69
CA PRO A 347 13.19 -1.96 5.07
C PRO A 347 14.26 -1.69 4.00
N LEU A 348 15.42 -1.22 4.44
CA LEU A 348 16.65 -1.06 3.68
C LEU A 348 17.77 -1.80 4.43
N GLY A 349 18.26 -2.89 3.84
CA GLY A 349 19.27 -3.73 4.48
C GLY A 349 19.32 -5.12 3.86
N ASP A 350 19.96 -6.04 4.56
CA ASP A 350 20.07 -7.44 4.16
C ASP A 350 18.72 -8.19 4.18
N ASP A 351 18.70 -9.34 3.52
CA ASP A 351 17.51 -10.19 3.41
C ASP A 351 16.98 -10.66 4.77
N ALA A 352 17.84 -10.87 5.77
CA ALA A 352 17.42 -11.28 7.10
C ALA A 352 16.63 -10.16 7.80
N PHE A 353 17.07 -8.91 7.64
CA PHE A 353 16.36 -7.73 8.12
C PHE A 353 15.02 -7.55 7.40
N VAL A 354 14.99 -7.65 6.06
CA VAL A 354 13.75 -7.55 5.28
C VAL A 354 12.75 -8.66 5.69
N ARG A 355 13.22 -9.90 5.85
CA ARG A 355 12.43 -11.03 6.35
C ARG A 355 11.89 -10.78 7.75
N GLY A 356 12.70 -10.20 8.63
CA GLY A 356 12.30 -9.79 9.98
C GLY A 356 11.19 -8.73 9.97
N CYS A 357 11.33 -7.69 9.15
CA CYS A 357 10.30 -6.66 8.98
C CYS A 357 8.99 -7.25 8.41
N LEU A 358 9.07 -8.13 7.40
CA LEU A 358 7.91 -8.82 6.86
C LEU A 358 7.20 -9.65 7.94
N ALA A 359 7.96 -10.39 8.74
CA ALA A 359 7.41 -11.18 9.85
C ALA A 359 6.75 -10.28 10.91
N GLY A 360 7.38 -9.16 11.28
CA GLY A 360 6.81 -8.21 12.23
C GLY A 360 5.51 -7.56 11.74
N LEU A 361 5.42 -7.24 10.44
CA LEU A 361 4.23 -6.62 9.83
C LEU A 361 3.07 -7.60 9.65
N THR A 362 3.38 -8.83 9.24
CA THR A 362 2.36 -9.83 8.85
C THR A 362 2.02 -10.81 9.96
N GLY A 363 2.88 -10.93 10.97
CA GLY A 363 2.85 -12.03 11.94
C GLY A 363 3.25 -13.39 11.32
N VAL A 364 3.68 -13.41 10.06
CA VAL A 364 4.05 -14.63 9.33
C VAL A 364 5.55 -14.82 9.35
N HIS A 365 6.01 -15.83 10.06
CA HIS A 365 7.41 -16.21 10.11
C HIS A 365 7.69 -17.23 9.00
N LEU A 366 8.18 -16.75 7.86
CA LEU A 366 8.57 -17.62 6.75
C LEU A 366 9.81 -18.43 7.13
N GLY A 367 9.80 -19.74 6.88
CA GLY A 367 11.00 -20.60 6.86
C GLY A 367 11.85 -20.37 5.61
N ASP A 368 13.01 -21.02 5.49
CA ASP A 368 13.97 -20.74 4.41
C ASP A 368 13.41 -21.08 3.02
N GLU A 369 12.73 -22.20 2.88
CA GLU A 369 12.04 -22.57 1.64
C GLU A 369 10.92 -21.57 1.28
N GLN A 370 10.21 -21.07 2.28
CA GLN A 370 9.14 -20.10 2.10
C GLN A 370 9.69 -18.70 1.76
N TRP A 371 10.85 -18.34 2.31
CA TRP A 371 11.56 -17.11 1.96
C TRP A 371 12.08 -17.20 0.52
N ALA A 372 12.72 -18.30 0.13
CA ALA A 372 13.15 -18.55 -1.24
C ALA A 372 11.97 -18.49 -2.23
N GLN A 373 10.79 -18.98 -1.84
CA GLN A 373 9.56 -18.83 -2.61
C GLN A 373 9.10 -17.37 -2.69
N ALA A 374 9.08 -16.65 -1.56
CA ALA A 374 8.68 -15.25 -1.49
C ALA A 374 9.59 -14.31 -2.30
N CYS A 375 10.87 -14.65 -2.46
CA CYS A 375 11.82 -13.83 -3.21
C CYS A 375 11.60 -13.82 -4.73
N ARG A 376 10.86 -14.80 -5.26
CA ARG A 376 10.60 -14.88 -6.71
C ARG A 376 9.56 -13.86 -7.15
N GLY A 377 9.56 -13.55 -8.44
CA GLY A 377 8.48 -12.82 -9.09
C GLY A 377 7.11 -13.51 -8.92
N VAL A 378 6.05 -12.69 -8.95
CA VAL A 378 4.64 -13.12 -8.83
C VAL A 378 4.26 -14.21 -9.84
N VAL A 379 4.93 -14.25 -11.00
CA VAL A 379 4.75 -15.26 -12.05
C VAL A 379 5.00 -16.69 -11.56
N TYR A 380 5.93 -16.81 -10.62
CA TYR A 380 6.41 -18.08 -10.06
C TYR A 380 5.94 -18.24 -8.62
N VAL A 381 4.77 -17.67 -8.28
CA VAL A 381 4.12 -17.79 -6.96
C VAL A 381 4.94 -17.14 -5.83
N GLY A 382 5.76 -16.14 -6.14
CA GLY A 382 6.50 -15.36 -5.15
C GLY A 382 5.85 -14.01 -4.82
N LEU A 383 6.45 -13.29 -3.87
CA LEU A 383 6.02 -11.95 -3.44
C LEU A 383 6.79 -10.83 -4.14
N GLY A 384 7.76 -11.16 -5.01
CA GLY A 384 8.63 -10.20 -5.67
C GLY A 384 9.70 -9.59 -4.74
N LEU A 385 9.98 -10.23 -3.61
CA LEU A 385 11.00 -9.78 -2.65
C LEU A 385 12.40 -10.14 -3.15
N ARG A 386 12.86 -9.48 -4.21
CA ARG A 386 14.13 -9.80 -4.89
C ARG A 386 15.31 -9.94 -3.91
N SER A 387 16.07 -11.01 -4.07
CA SER A 387 17.33 -11.25 -3.36
C SER A 387 18.43 -10.40 -3.98
N ALA A 388 19.04 -9.50 -3.18
CA ALA A 388 20.12 -8.65 -3.66
C ALA A 388 21.36 -9.48 -4.06
N VAL A 389 21.59 -10.60 -3.37
CA VAL A 389 22.71 -11.51 -3.65
C VAL A 389 22.52 -12.24 -4.97
N ASP A 390 21.32 -12.78 -5.22
CA ASP A 390 21.06 -13.57 -6.42
C ASP A 390 20.88 -12.69 -7.68
N ASP A 391 20.42 -11.45 -7.52
CA ASP A 391 20.26 -10.49 -8.63
C ASP A 391 21.55 -9.71 -8.95
N ALA A 392 22.54 -9.66 -8.04
CA ALA A 392 23.76 -8.87 -8.23
C ALA A 392 24.55 -9.24 -9.50
N PRO A 393 24.79 -10.52 -9.84
CA PRO A 393 25.46 -10.89 -11.08
C PRO A 393 24.71 -10.42 -12.33
N ALA A 394 23.38 -10.54 -12.33
CA ALA A 394 22.53 -10.09 -13.44
C ALA A 394 22.58 -8.56 -13.62
N ALA A 395 22.54 -7.81 -12.51
CA ALA A 395 22.65 -6.36 -12.52
C ALA A 395 24.02 -5.88 -13.03
N TYR A 396 25.10 -6.50 -12.54
CA TYR A 396 26.46 -6.17 -12.96
C TYR A 396 26.67 -6.42 -14.46
N LEU A 397 26.29 -7.59 -14.98
CA LEU A 397 26.46 -7.94 -16.40
C LEU A 397 25.70 -6.98 -17.32
N ALA A 398 24.45 -6.67 -16.98
CA ALA A 398 23.64 -5.72 -17.75
C ALA A 398 24.21 -4.29 -17.70
N SER A 399 24.71 -3.87 -16.52
CA SER A 399 25.32 -2.55 -16.34
C SER A 399 26.59 -2.40 -17.17
N VAL A 400 27.54 -3.35 -17.03
CA VAL A 400 28.83 -3.30 -17.72
C VAL A 400 28.65 -3.27 -19.24
N GLY A 401 27.75 -4.10 -19.77
CA GLY A 401 27.46 -4.11 -21.19
C GLY A 401 26.73 -2.84 -21.66
N GLY A 402 25.75 -2.37 -20.89
CA GLY A 402 25.02 -1.13 -21.19
C GLY A 402 25.88 0.14 -21.12
N SER A 403 26.92 0.16 -20.28
CA SER A 403 27.82 1.31 -20.10
C SER A 403 29.07 1.28 -20.97
N ALA A 404 29.31 0.21 -21.73
CA ALA A 404 30.55 -0.01 -22.47
C ALA A 404 30.91 1.13 -23.42
N SER A 405 29.94 1.67 -24.16
CA SER A 405 30.15 2.79 -25.10
C SER A 405 30.45 4.11 -24.38
N CYS A 406 29.92 4.31 -23.17
CA CYS A 406 30.25 5.45 -22.34
C CYS A 406 31.67 5.33 -21.78
N ALA A 407 32.04 4.15 -21.30
CA ALA A 407 33.37 3.90 -20.76
C ALA A 407 34.47 4.06 -21.83
N LEU A 408 34.24 3.59 -23.06
CA LEU A 408 35.18 3.79 -24.18
C LEU A 408 35.40 5.28 -24.53
N ARG A 409 34.40 6.14 -24.32
CA ARG A 409 34.55 7.60 -24.54
C ARG A 409 35.39 8.27 -23.45
N LEU A 410 35.44 7.68 -22.25
CA LEU A 410 36.21 8.19 -21.11
C LEU A 410 37.64 7.67 -21.14
N ASP A 411 37.82 6.42 -21.54
CA ASP A 411 39.11 5.77 -21.70
C ASP A 411 39.14 5.03 -23.06
N PRO A 412 39.86 5.57 -24.06
CA PRO A 412 40.02 4.93 -25.36
C PRO A 412 40.62 3.52 -25.29
N HIS A 413 41.31 3.15 -24.21
CA HIS A 413 41.91 1.83 -23.97
C HIS A 413 40.96 0.84 -23.28
N TYR A 414 39.74 1.25 -22.91
CA TYR A 414 38.79 0.44 -22.13
C TYR A 414 38.44 -0.91 -22.78
N LEU A 415 38.57 -1.02 -24.10
CA LEU A 415 38.31 -2.24 -24.88
C LEU A 415 39.57 -2.91 -25.45
N ASP A 416 40.77 -2.56 -24.98
CA ASP A 416 42.03 -3.19 -25.41
C ASP A 416 42.03 -4.72 -25.16
N ARG A 417 41.15 -5.20 -24.27
CA ARG A 417 40.69 -6.58 -24.20
C ARG A 417 39.17 -6.63 -24.38
N ALA A 418 38.67 -7.70 -25.01
CA ALA A 418 37.24 -7.94 -25.10
C ALA A 418 36.61 -7.93 -23.69
N LEU A 419 35.52 -7.18 -23.52
CA LEU A 419 34.76 -7.12 -22.26
C LEU A 419 34.38 -8.51 -21.74
N SER A 420 34.08 -9.44 -22.64
CA SER A 420 33.79 -10.84 -22.33
C SER A 420 34.95 -11.58 -21.66
N ALA A 421 36.19 -11.13 -21.87
CA ALA A 421 37.40 -11.66 -21.26
C ALA A 421 37.82 -10.92 -19.97
N SER A 422 37.06 -9.92 -19.52
CA SER A 422 37.34 -9.22 -18.26
C SER A 422 37.18 -10.18 -17.06
N PRO A 423 38.14 -10.27 -16.13
CA PRO A 423 38.07 -11.18 -14.99
C PRO A 423 36.80 -11.00 -14.14
N LEU A 424 36.32 -9.75 -14.00
CA LEU A 424 35.09 -9.45 -13.25
C LEU A 424 33.84 -9.90 -14.02
N VAL A 425 33.83 -9.75 -15.35
CA VAL A 425 32.74 -10.25 -16.20
C VAL A 425 32.72 -11.78 -16.19
N VAL A 426 33.87 -12.43 -16.30
CA VAL A 426 34.00 -13.90 -16.21
C VAL A 426 33.49 -14.40 -14.87
N ARG A 427 33.86 -13.75 -13.77
CA ARG A 427 33.38 -14.10 -12.43
C ARG A 427 31.87 -13.90 -12.29
N ALA A 428 31.35 -12.73 -12.65
CA ALA A 428 29.92 -12.45 -12.58
C ALA A 428 29.11 -13.39 -13.47
N LEU A 429 29.62 -13.74 -14.66
CA LEU A 429 29.00 -14.71 -15.55
C LEU A 429 29.01 -16.12 -14.97
N ALA A 430 30.10 -16.53 -14.31
CA ALA A 430 30.18 -17.82 -13.63
C ALA A 430 29.20 -17.89 -12.45
N GLU A 431 29.12 -16.83 -11.64
CA GLU A 431 28.15 -16.72 -10.53
C GLU A 431 26.71 -16.72 -11.07
N TYR A 432 26.40 -15.95 -12.11
CA TYR A 432 25.10 -15.93 -12.77
C TYR A 432 24.72 -17.30 -13.34
N ASN A 433 25.63 -17.96 -14.06
CA ASN A 433 25.41 -19.28 -14.64
C ASN A 433 25.32 -20.37 -13.56
N ALA A 434 25.91 -20.19 -12.38
CA ALA A 434 25.73 -21.13 -11.26
C ALA A 434 24.31 -21.08 -10.68
N LEU A 435 23.64 -19.92 -10.73
CA LEU A 435 22.24 -19.75 -10.31
C LEU A 435 21.24 -20.27 -11.35
N HIS A 436 21.67 -20.47 -12.61
CA HIS A 436 20.83 -20.94 -13.71
C HIS A 436 21.18 -22.37 -14.15
N ALA A 437 20.17 -23.25 -14.21
CA ALA A 437 20.32 -24.54 -14.89
C ALA A 437 19.99 -24.43 -16.39
N ASP A 438 21.04 -24.53 -17.23
CA ASP A 438 21.13 -25.04 -18.61
C ASP A 438 20.17 -24.46 -19.71
N PRO A 439 20.68 -23.96 -20.87
CA PRO A 439 22.10 -23.76 -21.21
C PRO A 439 22.71 -22.51 -20.58
N PRO A 440 24.00 -22.56 -20.19
CA PRO A 440 24.71 -21.40 -19.67
C PRO A 440 24.72 -20.26 -20.69
N LEU A 441 24.69 -19.03 -20.19
CA LEU A 441 24.72 -17.86 -21.04
C LEU A 441 26.17 -17.54 -21.45
N ALA A 442 26.37 -17.25 -22.73
CA ALA A 442 27.62 -16.70 -23.23
C ALA A 442 27.79 -15.24 -22.79
N ALA A 443 29.03 -14.79 -22.63
CA ALA A 443 29.34 -13.46 -22.14
C ALA A 443 28.75 -12.36 -23.03
N GLU A 444 28.81 -12.52 -24.35
CA GLU A 444 28.30 -11.57 -25.34
C GLU A 444 26.78 -11.38 -25.22
N ALA A 445 26.05 -12.48 -25.01
CA ALA A 445 24.61 -12.46 -24.81
C ALA A 445 24.24 -11.87 -23.45
N ALA A 446 25.03 -12.13 -22.40
CA ALA A 446 24.81 -11.55 -21.08
C ALA A 446 24.99 -10.02 -21.08
N LEU A 447 26.07 -9.53 -21.71
CA LEU A 447 26.40 -8.10 -21.80
C LEU A 447 25.40 -7.31 -22.66
N THR A 448 24.71 -7.95 -23.60
CA THR A 448 23.69 -7.30 -24.44
C THR A 448 22.27 -7.37 -23.88
N SER A 449 22.06 -8.16 -22.81
CA SER A 449 20.76 -8.35 -22.18
C SER A 449 20.42 -7.20 -21.22
N LYS A 450 19.12 -6.92 -21.08
CA LYS A 450 18.64 -6.03 -20.00
C LYS A 450 18.62 -6.79 -18.68
N GLN A 451 18.85 -6.11 -17.56
CA GLN A 451 18.77 -6.71 -16.22
C GLN A 451 17.45 -7.48 -16.00
N ARG A 452 16.33 -6.91 -16.44
CA ARG A 452 15.00 -7.55 -16.33
C ARG A 452 14.94 -8.93 -17.02
N GLU A 453 15.61 -9.08 -18.16
CA GLU A 453 15.64 -10.32 -18.93
C GLU A 453 16.51 -11.37 -18.22
N LEU A 454 17.66 -10.96 -17.70
CA LEU A 454 18.56 -11.82 -16.92
C LEU A 454 17.88 -12.31 -15.63
N THR A 455 17.28 -11.43 -14.82
CA THR A 455 16.54 -11.83 -13.61
C THR A 455 15.42 -12.82 -13.94
N ALA A 456 14.64 -12.57 -15.00
CA ALA A 456 13.53 -13.46 -15.37
C ALA A 456 14.01 -14.88 -15.73
N ARG A 457 15.22 -15.02 -16.27
CA ARG A 457 15.81 -16.33 -16.56
C ARG A 457 16.23 -17.06 -15.28
N THR A 458 16.88 -16.37 -14.35
CA THR A 458 17.24 -16.94 -13.03
C THR A 458 15.99 -17.40 -12.28
N GLU A 459 14.95 -16.58 -12.24
CA GLU A 459 13.68 -16.94 -11.60
C GLU A 459 13.04 -18.19 -12.24
N LYS A 460 13.02 -18.26 -13.58
CA LYS A 460 12.50 -19.42 -14.32
C LYS A 460 13.29 -20.69 -13.99
N ALA A 461 14.61 -20.59 -13.89
CA ALA A 461 15.47 -21.74 -13.58
C ALA A 461 15.22 -22.25 -12.16
N ALA A 462 15.19 -21.34 -11.18
CA ALA A 462 14.89 -21.64 -9.78
C ALA A 462 13.50 -22.30 -9.64
N TRP A 463 12.49 -21.79 -10.37
CA TRP A 463 11.15 -22.38 -10.44
C TRP A 463 11.18 -23.83 -10.95
N GLN A 464 11.90 -24.11 -12.04
CA GLN A 464 12.00 -25.48 -12.57
C GLN A 464 12.71 -26.41 -11.60
N THR A 465 13.76 -25.94 -10.92
CA THR A 465 14.47 -26.73 -9.90
C THR A 465 13.54 -27.09 -8.75
N GLN A 466 12.77 -26.13 -8.23
CA GLN A 466 11.79 -26.40 -7.18
C GLN A 466 10.72 -27.40 -7.64
N LEU A 467 10.18 -27.24 -8.85
CA LEU A 467 9.23 -28.21 -9.38
C LEU A 467 9.84 -29.62 -9.44
N ARG A 468 11.10 -29.78 -9.86
CA ARG A 468 11.77 -31.10 -9.88
C ARG A 468 11.94 -31.71 -8.50
N GLN A 469 12.28 -30.90 -7.50
CA GLN A 469 12.50 -31.36 -6.12
C GLN A 469 11.21 -31.57 -5.34
N ALA A 470 10.11 -30.93 -5.75
CA ALA A 470 8.83 -31.00 -5.08
C ALA A 470 8.13 -32.35 -5.24
N THR A 471 7.46 -32.79 -4.17
CA THR A 471 6.57 -33.96 -4.20
C THR A 471 5.47 -33.77 -5.26
N PRO A 472 4.86 -34.85 -5.80
CA PRO A 472 3.76 -34.73 -6.76
C PRO A 472 2.63 -33.80 -6.27
N THR A 473 2.30 -33.88 -4.98
CA THR A 473 1.30 -33.01 -4.33
C THR A 473 1.72 -31.54 -4.33
N ALA A 474 2.95 -31.24 -3.94
CA ALA A 474 3.46 -29.87 -3.92
C ALA A 474 3.58 -29.29 -5.35
N ARG A 475 4.04 -30.08 -6.33
CA ARG A 475 4.06 -29.69 -7.75
C ARG A 475 2.69 -29.32 -8.28
N ALA A 476 1.68 -30.14 -8.01
CA ALA A 476 0.32 -29.89 -8.45
C ALA A 476 -0.24 -28.56 -7.89
N ILE A 477 0.10 -28.24 -6.64
CA ILE A 477 -0.26 -26.95 -6.01
C ILE A 477 0.48 -25.80 -6.68
N LEU A 478 1.81 -25.88 -6.76
CA LEU A 478 2.65 -24.81 -7.31
C LEU A 478 2.24 -24.47 -8.75
N ARG A 479 2.04 -25.48 -9.61
CA ARG A 479 1.58 -25.28 -11.00
C ARG A 479 0.22 -24.59 -11.07
N SER A 480 -0.70 -24.99 -10.20
CA SER A 480 -2.03 -24.37 -10.10
C SER A 480 -1.96 -22.91 -9.64
N GLU A 481 -1.16 -22.61 -8.62
CA GLU A 481 -0.95 -21.24 -8.09
C GLU A 481 -0.19 -20.33 -9.07
N ALA A 482 0.61 -20.90 -9.98
CA ALA A 482 1.29 -20.14 -11.02
C ALA A 482 0.34 -19.65 -12.14
N GLU A 483 -0.93 -20.06 -12.15
CA GLU A 483 -1.89 -19.65 -13.18
C GLU A 483 -2.51 -18.27 -12.92
N LEU A 484 -3.02 -17.65 -13.98
CA LEU A 484 -3.55 -16.27 -13.97
C LEU A 484 -4.65 -16.04 -12.90
N GLY A 485 -5.43 -17.06 -12.56
CA GLY A 485 -6.46 -16.95 -11.53
C GLY A 485 -5.91 -16.68 -10.13
N ASP A 486 -4.73 -17.21 -9.79
CA ASP A 486 -4.07 -16.97 -8.49
C ASP A 486 -3.07 -15.80 -8.56
N GLN A 487 -2.40 -15.58 -9.71
CA GLN A 487 -1.59 -14.37 -9.94
C GLN A 487 -2.41 -13.06 -9.79
N GLY A 488 -3.73 -13.13 -9.99
CA GLY A 488 -4.65 -12.01 -9.75
C GLY A 488 -4.74 -11.57 -8.29
N LEU A 489 -4.46 -12.46 -7.32
CA LEU A 489 -4.43 -12.14 -5.88
C LEU A 489 -3.26 -11.20 -5.53
N LEU A 490 -2.12 -11.41 -6.18
CA LEU A 490 -0.85 -10.69 -5.96
C LEU A 490 -0.58 -9.58 -6.99
N GLY A 491 -1.51 -9.37 -7.93
CA GLY A 491 -1.59 -8.18 -8.76
C GLY A 491 -0.54 -8.08 -9.87
N ARG A 492 -0.74 -8.78 -10.99
CA ARG A 492 0.04 -8.54 -12.22
C ARG A 492 -0.39 -7.29 -13.01
N HIS A 493 -1.59 -6.79 -12.75
CA HIS A 493 -2.17 -5.61 -13.43
C HIS A 493 -2.63 -4.48 -12.50
N THR A 494 -2.45 -4.64 -11.19
CA THR A 494 -2.92 -3.67 -10.18
C THR A 494 -1.80 -2.90 -9.50
N TYR A 495 -0.52 -3.20 -9.80
CA TYR A 495 0.61 -2.45 -9.23
C TYR A 495 0.59 -0.95 -9.59
N TRP A 496 -0.12 -0.55 -10.65
CA TRP A 496 -0.30 0.86 -11.01
C TRP A 496 -1.63 1.49 -10.54
N ALA A 497 -2.62 0.70 -10.08
CA ALA A 497 -3.94 1.20 -9.74
C ALA A 497 -4.27 1.15 -8.23
N TYR A 498 -3.50 0.43 -7.42
CA TYR A 498 -3.79 0.23 -5.98
C TYR A 498 -3.14 1.25 -5.02
N ALA A 499 -2.59 2.36 -5.53
CA ALA A 499 -2.08 3.45 -4.69
C ALA A 499 -3.20 4.24 -3.97
N HIS A 500 -4.49 3.98 -4.23
CA HIS A 500 -5.62 4.70 -3.60
C HIS A 500 -6.67 3.73 -3.04
N GLY A 501 -6.42 3.13 -1.86
CA GLY A 501 -7.50 2.37 -1.20
C GLY A 501 -7.17 1.46 -0.02
N ALA A 502 -5.94 1.39 0.49
CA ALA A 502 -5.62 0.54 1.63
C ALA A 502 -6.08 1.18 2.96
N SER A 503 -7.38 1.11 3.27
CA SER A 503 -7.90 1.44 4.61
C SER A 503 -9.10 0.59 5.08
N ARG A 504 -9.47 -0.50 4.39
CA ARG A 504 -10.64 -1.30 4.80
C ARG A 504 -10.43 -2.81 4.73
N LEU A 505 -9.43 -3.35 5.43
CA LEU A 505 -9.44 -4.76 5.86
C LEU A 505 -8.64 -4.90 7.17
N ARG A 506 -9.11 -4.24 8.24
CA ARG A 506 -8.77 -4.61 9.63
C ARG A 506 -10.06 -4.69 10.43
N GLY A 507 -10.22 -5.79 11.17
CA GLY A 507 -11.15 -5.88 12.31
C GLY A 507 -12.62 -6.03 11.96
N GLY A 508 -13.02 -7.16 11.38
CA GLY A 508 -14.37 -7.67 11.61
C GLY A 508 -14.29 -8.65 12.78
N SER A 509 -14.59 -8.19 14.00
CA SER A 509 -14.79 -9.07 15.15
C SER A 509 -15.91 -10.08 14.83
N PRO A 510 -15.80 -11.34 15.28
CA PRO A 510 -16.90 -12.28 15.14
C PRO A 510 -18.14 -11.75 15.88
N PRO A 511 -19.36 -11.89 15.34
CA PRO A 511 -20.55 -11.45 16.04
C PRO A 511 -20.72 -12.28 17.32
N GLU A 512 -20.83 -11.59 18.46
CA GLU A 512 -21.20 -12.18 19.75
C GLU A 512 -22.57 -12.83 19.61
N THR A 513 -22.62 -14.15 19.73
CA THR A 513 -23.87 -14.89 19.87
C THR A 513 -24.26 -14.93 21.35
N GLY A 514 -24.97 -13.88 21.80
CA GLY A 514 -25.75 -13.92 23.03
C GLY A 514 -27.18 -14.38 22.74
N SER A 515 -27.48 -15.65 22.97
CA SER A 515 -28.75 -16.12 23.56
C SER A 515 -28.78 -17.65 23.56
N SER A 516 -28.92 -18.22 24.76
CA SER A 516 -29.24 -19.61 25.04
C SER A 516 -30.46 -20.08 24.25
N GLY A 517 -30.26 -21.04 23.37
CA GLY A 517 -31.32 -21.75 22.66
C GLY A 517 -30.69 -22.61 21.59
N GLN A 518 -30.51 -23.91 21.87
CA GLN A 518 -30.03 -24.88 20.89
C GLN A 518 -30.99 -24.94 19.69
N PRO A 519 -30.53 -24.74 18.45
CA PRO A 519 -31.22 -25.24 17.28
C PRO A 519 -30.37 -26.35 16.66
N ASN A 520 -30.94 -27.55 16.61
CA ASN A 520 -30.49 -28.64 15.75
C ASN A 520 -30.33 -28.10 14.31
N ARG A 521 -29.10 -27.80 13.88
CA ARG A 521 -28.77 -27.43 12.51
C ARG A 521 -27.99 -28.58 11.89
N HIS A 522 -28.63 -29.29 10.96
CA HIS A 522 -27.94 -30.12 10.00
C HIS A 522 -26.80 -29.29 9.35
N LEU A 523 -25.55 -29.67 9.63
CA LEU A 523 -24.37 -29.02 9.09
C LEU A 523 -24.34 -29.21 7.57
N VAL A 524 -24.63 -28.14 6.83
CA VAL A 524 -24.39 -28.10 5.38
C VAL A 524 -22.90 -28.34 5.13
N PRO A 525 -22.52 -29.32 4.28
CA PRO A 525 -21.11 -29.59 4.00
C PRO A 525 -20.37 -28.33 3.49
N GLN A 526 -19.15 -28.08 3.97
CA GLN A 526 -18.38 -26.89 3.57
C GLN A 526 -18.08 -26.80 2.07
N MET A 527 -18.06 -27.95 1.38
CA MET A 527 -17.95 -27.98 -0.08
C MET A 527 -19.13 -27.25 -0.74
N THR A 528 -20.34 -27.46 -0.23
CA THR A 528 -21.57 -26.79 -0.67
C THR A 528 -21.56 -25.30 -0.33
N LEU A 529 -21.06 -24.92 0.86
CA LEU A 529 -20.93 -23.50 1.23
C LEU A 529 -19.95 -22.73 0.33
N ARG A 530 -18.79 -23.32 0.01
CA ARG A 530 -17.80 -22.70 -0.89
C ARG A 530 -18.36 -22.52 -2.30
N HIS A 531 -19.06 -23.54 -2.80
CA HIS A 531 -19.73 -23.52 -4.08
C HIS A 531 -20.75 -22.38 -4.16
N ASN A 532 -21.67 -22.31 -3.19
CA ASN A 532 -22.74 -21.30 -3.17
C ASN A 532 -22.18 -19.88 -3.12
N VAL A 533 -21.15 -19.64 -2.29
CA VAL A 533 -20.53 -18.31 -2.18
C VAL A 533 -19.87 -17.87 -3.49
N LEU A 534 -19.20 -18.78 -4.20
CA LEU A 534 -18.61 -18.48 -5.51
C LEU A 534 -19.69 -18.23 -6.57
N ARG A 535 -20.74 -19.06 -6.59
CA ARG A 535 -21.89 -18.89 -7.50
C ARG A 535 -22.56 -17.54 -7.29
N ASP A 536 -22.86 -17.17 -6.05
CA ASP A 536 -23.58 -15.95 -5.73
C ASP A 536 -22.72 -14.71 -6.05
N ALA A 537 -21.41 -14.77 -5.79
CA ALA A 537 -20.49 -13.72 -6.17
C ALA A 537 -20.41 -13.55 -7.70
N LEU A 538 -20.30 -14.64 -8.45
CA LEU A 538 -20.25 -14.60 -9.91
C LEU A 538 -21.56 -14.07 -10.51
N ALA A 539 -22.71 -14.49 -9.98
CA ALA A 539 -24.00 -13.94 -10.37
C ALA A 539 -24.06 -12.43 -10.12
N GLY A 540 -23.57 -11.93 -8.98
CA GLY A 540 -23.51 -10.48 -8.74
C GLY A 540 -22.63 -9.71 -9.75
N TRP A 541 -21.55 -10.32 -10.26
CA TRP A 541 -20.76 -9.74 -11.35
C TRP A 541 -21.49 -9.77 -12.69
N MET A 542 -22.21 -10.85 -12.99
CA MET A 542 -23.06 -10.95 -14.19
C MET A 542 -24.25 -9.96 -14.15
N ASP A 543 -24.81 -9.69 -12.98
CA ASP A 543 -25.83 -8.64 -12.77
C ASP A 543 -25.26 -7.25 -13.12
N ARG A 544 -24.07 -6.92 -12.62
CA ARG A 544 -23.36 -5.67 -12.97
C ARG A 544 -23.09 -5.57 -14.47
N ALA A 545 -22.76 -6.69 -15.10
CA ALA A 545 -22.59 -6.81 -16.55
C ALA A 545 -23.91 -6.64 -17.34
N GLY A 546 -25.06 -6.61 -16.68
CA GLY A 546 -26.37 -6.53 -17.32
C GLY A 546 -26.83 -7.83 -17.97
N MET A 547 -26.28 -8.98 -17.55
CA MET A 547 -26.52 -10.29 -18.17
C MET A 547 -27.76 -11.01 -17.64
N GLN A 548 -28.43 -10.49 -16.60
CA GLN A 548 -29.65 -11.07 -16.01
C GLN A 548 -29.52 -12.56 -15.59
N PRO A 549 -28.52 -12.92 -14.77
CA PRO A 549 -28.33 -14.29 -14.29
C PRO A 549 -29.49 -14.80 -13.44
N GLU A 550 -29.94 -16.03 -13.71
CA GLU A 550 -30.92 -16.77 -12.92
C GLU A 550 -30.22 -17.94 -12.19
N ARG A 551 -30.27 -17.96 -10.85
CA ARG A 551 -29.61 -18.99 -10.04
C ARG A 551 -30.49 -20.23 -9.92
N GLU A 552 -29.91 -21.42 -10.15
CA GLU A 552 -30.60 -22.72 -10.03
C GLU A 552 -31.99 -22.77 -10.71
N ARG A 553 -32.12 -22.20 -11.92
CA ARG A 553 -33.40 -22.09 -12.64
C ARG A 553 -34.07 -23.47 -12.80
N PRO A 554 -35.27 -23.70 -12.23
CA PRO A 554 -36.00 -24.95 -12.41
C PRO A 554 -36.60 -25.02 -13.82
N GLY A 555 -36.79 -26.24 -14.34
CA GLY A 555 -37.45 -26.45 -15.64
C GLY A 555 -36.68 -25.88 -16.84
N LEU A 556 -35.37 -25.72 -16.73
CA LEU A 556 -34.52 -25.22 -17.83
C LEU A 556 -34.50 -26.17 -19.04
N LEU A 557 -34.70 -27.48 -18.82
CA LEU A 557 -34.85 -28.48 -19.88
C LEU A 557 -36.28 -29.02 -19.88
N LEU A 558 -36.92 -28.94 -21.03
CA LEU A 558 -38.26 -29.48 -21.28
C LEU A 558 -38.17 -30.96 -21.70
N PRO A 559 -39.10 -31.83 -21.25
CA PRO A 559 -39.20 -33.21 -21.72
C PRO A 559 -39.41 -33.25 -23.24
N GLN A 560 -38.66 -34.11 -23.93
CA GLN A 560 -38.80 -34.28 -25.39
C GLN A 560 -39.66 -35.51 -25.75
N ARG A 561 -39.80 -36.47 -24.82
CA ARG A 561 -40.65 -37.66 -24.95
C ARG A 561 -41.53 -37.88 -23.71
N PRO A 562 -42.68 -38.57 -23.83
CA PRO A 562 -43.56 -38.86 -22.69
C PRO A 562 -42.87 -39.64 -21.56
N GLU A 563 -41.90 -40.50 -21.88
CA GLU A 563 -41.07 -41.22 -20.91
C GLU A 563 -40.01 -40.35 -20.18
N ASP A 564 -39.71 -39.13 -20.63
CA ASP A 564 -38.65 -38.24 -20.11
C ASP A 564 -39.09 -37.40 -18.88
N THR A 565 -40.00 -37.91 -18.07
CA THR A 565 -40.59 -37.19 -16.91
C THR A 565 -39.55 -36.72 -15.88
N GLN A 566 -38.38 -37.37 -15.81
CA GLN A 566 -37.28 -37.00 -14.92
C GLN A 566 -36.38 -35.88 -15.44
N ILE A 567 -36.52 -35.43 -16.70
CA ILE A 567 -35.67 -34.35 -17.26
C ILE A 567 -36.11 -32.98 -16.74
N ALA A 568 -37.41 -32.75 -16.56
CA ALA A 568 -37.97 -31.49 -16.07
C ALA A 568 -37.57 -31.15 -14.63
N THR A 569 -37.21 -32.16 -13.81
CA THR A 569 -36.78 -31.99 -12.42
C THR A 569 -35.26 -31.80 -12.31
N ARG A 570 -34.49 -31.96 -13.39
CA ARG A 570 -33.04 -31.75 -13.38
C ARG A 570 -32.74 -30.25 -13.29
N ARG A 571 -31.69 -29.91 -12.52
CA ARG A 571 -31.11 -28.57 -12.44
C ARG A 571 -29.77 -28.60 -13.16
N PRO A 572 -29.73 -28.36 -14.48
CA PRO A 572 -28.52 -28.54 -15.27
C PRO A 572 -27.55 -27.36 -15.16
N ALA A 573 -27.92 -26.27 -14.46
CA ALA A 573 -27.06 -25.10 -14.30
C ALA A 573 -27.15 -24.54 -12.88
N ASP A 574 -26.02 -24.11 -12.34
CA ASP A 574 -25.97 -23.27 -11.14
C ASP A 574 -26.37 -21.83 -11.45
N ILE A 575 -26.00 -21.34 -12.65
CA ILE A 575 -26.34 -20.01 -13.15
C ILE A 575 -26.78 -20.16 -14.61
N TYR A 576 -28.01 -19.76 -14.90
CA TYR A 576 -28.51 -19.60 -16.26
C TYR A 576 -28.39 -18.13 -16.67
N VAL A 577 -27.93 -17.88 -17.90
CA VAL A 577 -27.84 -16.54 -18.48
C VAL A 577 -28.61 -16.52 -19.80
N PRO A 578 -29.69 -15.72 -19.92
CA PRO A 578 -30.53 -15.69 -21.13
C PRO A 578 -29.78 -15.28 -22.40
N SER A 579 -28.79 -14.38 -22.28
CA SER A 579 -27.95 -13.94 -23.40
C SER A 579 -26.52 -13.70 -22.94
N PHE A 580 -25.62 -14.59 -23.36
CA PHE A 580 -24.18 -14.49 -23.16
C PHE A 580 -23.50 -14.72 -24.52
N MET A 581 -22.80 -13.70 -25.02
CA MET A 581 -22.27 -13.68 -26.39
C MET A 581 -23.34 -14.00 -27.47
N GLY A 582 -24.59 -13.60 -27.25
CA GLY A 582 -25.69 -13.80 -28.21
C GLY A 582 -26.40 -15.16 -28.14
N SER A 583 -26.12 -15.99 -27.13
CA SER A 583 -26.81 -17.27 -26.92
C SER A 583 -27.19 -17.49 -25.46
N ALA A 584 -28.23 -18.28 -25.20
CA ALA A 584 -28.55 -18.70 -23.84
C ALA A 584 -27.49 -19.70 -23.32
N ILE A 585 -27.00 -19.48 -22.10
CA ILE A 585 -25.94 -20.32 -21.50
C ILE A 585 -26.37 -20.86 -20.14
N ALA A 586 -26.10 -22.15 -19.93
CA ALA A 586 -26.17 -22.85 -18.67
C ALA A 586 -24.75 -23.00 -18.11
N PHE A 587 -24.42 -22.24 -17.07
CA PHE A 587 -23.16 -22.37 -16.34
C PHE A 587 -23.32 -23.33 -15.16
N ASP A 588 -22.41 -24.31 -15.09
CA ASP A 588 -22.38 -25.31 -14.04
C ASP A 588 -21.06 -25.22 -13.28
N LEU A 589 -21.11 -24.70 -12.06
CA LEU A 589 -19.95 -24.39 -11.24
C LEU A 589 -19.41 -25.65 -10.57
N ALA A 590 -18.09 -25.73 -10.41
CA ALA A 590 -17.48 -26.74 -9.55
C ALA A 590 -16.16 -26.26 -8.97
N VAL A 591 -15.82 -26.82 -7.81
CA VAL A 591 -14.51 -26.61 -7.21
C VAL A 591 -13.82 -27.95 -6.96
N THR A 592 -12.70 -28.15 -7.63
CA THR A 592 -11.83 -29.32 -7.48
C THR A 592 -10.52 -28.95 -6.80
N ALA A 593 -9.74 -29.94 -6.35
CA ALA A 593 -8.47 -29.71 -5.69
C ALA A 593 -7.35 -30.35 -6.53
N PRO A 594 -6.20 -29.67 -6.72
CA PRO A 594 -5.10 -30.22 -7.50
C PRO A 594 -4.48 -31.47 -6.83
N GLN A 595 -4.72 -31.69 -5.53
CA GLN A 595 -4.23 -32.84 -4.78
C GLN A 595 -5.13 -34.09 -4.86
N ARG A 596 -6.19 -34.08 -5.69
CA ARG A 596 -7.09 -35.24 -5.79
C ARG A 596 -6.34 -36.47 -6.30
N GLN A 597 -6.45 -37.60 -5.60
CA GLN A 597 -5.67 -38.81 -5.88
C GLN A 597 -5.75 -39.28 -7.35
N HIS A 598 -6.94 -39.26 -7.96
CA HIS A 598 -7.14 -39.73 -9.34
C HIS A 598 -6.57 -38.80 -10.42
N THR A 599 -6.37 -37.51 -10.14
CA THR A 599 -5.78 -36.55 -11.08
C THR A 599 -4.38 -36.08 -10.67
N LEU A 600 -3.87 -36.51 -9.52
CA LEU A 600 -2.63 -36.00 -8.93
C LEU A 600 -1.42 -36.18 -9.87
N ALA A 601 -1.31 -37.33 -10.53
CA ALA A 601 -0.21 -37.62 -11.44
C ALA A 601 -0.17 -36.65 -12.62
N GLU A 602 -1.35 -36.30 -13.17
CA GLU A 602 -1.47 -35.37 -14.28
C GLU A 602 -1.35 -33.91 -13.82
N ALA A 603 -1.94 -33.56 -12.67
CA ALA A 603 -1.80 -32.23 -12.07
C ALA A 603 -0.35 -31.89 -11.69
N ALA A 604 0.46 -32.90 -11.34
CA ALA A 604 1.89 -32.71 -11.13
C ALA A 604 2.68 -32.40 -12.42
N LYS A 605 2.16 -32.81 -13.58
CA LYS A 605 2.78 -32.60 -14.90
C LYS A 605 2.29 -31.31 -15.56
N ALA A 606 0.99 -31.04 -15.51
CA ALA A 606 0.34 -29.94 -16.20
C ALA A 606 -0.55 -29.13 -15.25
N SER A 607 -0.46 -27.79 -15.35
CA SER A 607 -1.35 -26.90 -14.63
C SER A 607 -2.81 -27.17 -15.00
N LEU A 608 -3.72 -27.02 -14.03
CA LEU A 608 -5.17 -27.18 -14.21
C LEU A 608 -5.64 -28.55 -14.68
N ALA A 609 -4.79 -29.59 -14.70
CA ALA A 609 -5.21 -30.91 -15.14
C ALA A 609 -6.39 -31.45 -14.31
N ALA A 610 -6.41 -31.18 -13.00
CA ALA A 610 -7.53 -31.59 -12.16
C ALA A 610 -8.82 -30.82 -12.50
N ALA A 611 -8.73 -29.52 -12.82
CA ALA A 611 -9.85 -28.72 -13.30
C ALA A 611 -10.40 -29.22 -14.64
N THR A 612 -9.51 -29.44 -15.61
CA THR A 612 -9.86 -29.87 -16.97
C THR A 612 -10.53 -31.24 -16.95
N THR A 613 -9.93 -32.24 -16.28
CA THR A 613 -10.56 -33.56 -16.17
C THR A 613 -11.93 -33.50 -15.50
N TYR A 614 -12.09 -32.63 -14.50
CA TYR A 614 -13.39 -32.47 -13.84
C TYR A 614 -14.42 -31.75 -14.73
N ALA A 615 -13.98 -30.81 -15.57
CA ALA A 615 -14.83 -30.16 -16.57
C ALA A 615 -15.33 -31.16 -17.62
N ASP A 616 -14.46 -32.06 -18.09
CA ASP A 616 -14.83 -33.12 -19.04
C ASP A 616 -15.85 -34.09 -18.44
N VAL A 617 -15.64 -34.50 -17.18
CA VAL A 617 -16.61 -35.33 -16.44
C VAL A 617 -17.96 -34.62 -16.33
N LYS A 618 -17.98 -33.31 -16.03
CA LYS A 618 -19.23 -32.54 -15.96
C LYS A 618 -19.93 -32.41 -17.31
N ALA A 619 -19.17 -32.15 -18.38
CA ALA A 619 -19.73 -32.07 -19.73
C ALA A 619 -20.34 -33.39 -20.19
N GLY A 620 -19.73 -34.52 -19.85
CA GLY A 620 -20.22 -35.87 -20.17
C GLY A 620 -21.27 -36.42 -19.20
N HIS A 621 -21.49 -35.80 -18.04
CA HIS A 621 -22.37 -36.33 -17.01
C HIS A 621 -23.83 -36.35 -17.49
N LEU A 622 -24.42 -37.55 -17.56
CA LEU A 622 -25.83 -37.78 -17.91
C LEU A 622 -26.29 -37.15 -19.23
N GLY A 623 -25.36 -36.88 -20.16
CA GLY A 623 -25.66 -36.23 -21.45
C GLY A 623 -26.21 -34.81 -21.31
N ILE A 624 -25.98 -34.12 -20.19
CA ILE A 624 -26.58 -32.79 -19.90
C ILE A 624 -26.17 -31.76 -20.95
N ALA A 625 -24.92 -31.77 -21.41
CA ALA A 625 -24.45 -30.84 -22.43
C ALA A 625 -25.21 -31.02 -23.77
N ASP A 626 -25.49 -32.27 -24.16
CA ASP A 626 -26.23 -32.57 -25.38
C ASP A 626 -27.73 -32.24 -25.22
N ALA A 627 -28.30 -32.49 -24.04
CA ALA A 627 -29.67 -32.12 -23.72
C ALA A 627 -29.88 -30.60 -23.74
N CYS A 628 -28.93 -29.82 -23.22
CA CYS A 628 -28.95 -28.35 -23.31
C CYS A 628 -28.85 -27.91 -24.77
N ARG A 629 -27.92 -28.49 -25.55
CA ARG A 629 -27.71 -28.15 -26.95
C ARG A 629 -28.95 -28.42 -27.80
N ALA A 630 -29.64 -29.53 -27.57
CA ALA A 630 -30.89 -29.89 -28.25
C ALA A 630 -32.00 -28.85 -28.03
N GLN A 631 -31.93 -28.06 -26.95
CA GLN A 631 -32.90 -27.04 -26.59
C GLN A 631 -32.37 -25.61 -26.79
N GLY A 632 -31.29 -25.44 -27.58
CA GLY A 632 -30.74 -24.13 -27.91
C GLY A 632 -29.99 -23.45 -26.75
N VAL A 633 -29.67 -24.18 -25.68
CA VAL A 633 -28.90 -23.68 -24.53
C VAL A 633 -27.48 -24.25 -24.58
N ARG A 634 -26.47 -23.39 -24.54
CA ARG A 634 -25.07 -23.85 -24.47
C ARG A 634 -24.71 -24.19 -23.04
N PHE A 635 -24.19 -25.39 -22.80
CA PHE A 635 -23.67 -25.80 -21.49
C PHE A 635 -22.18 -25.43 -21.35
N VAL A 636 -21.81 -24.79 -20.25
CA VAL A 636 -20.41 -24.41 -19.96
C VAL A 636 -20.06 -24.78 -18.52
N PRO A 637 -19.18 -25.77 -18.30
CA PRO A 637 -18.69 -26.07 -16.96
C PRO A 637 -17.73 -24.96 -16.49
N LEU A 638 -18.02 -24.36 -15.33
CA LEU A 638 -17.16 -23.38 -14.67
C LEU A 638 -16.38 -24.08 -13.55
N VAL A 639 -15.23 -24.67 -13.88
CA VAL A 639 -14.43 -25.40 -12.89
C VAL A 639 -13.29 -24.55 -12.37
N ALA A 640 -13.23 -24.38 -11.05
CA ALA A 640 -12.12 -23.77 -10.33
C ALA A 640 -11.34 -24.80 -9.52
N GLU A 641 -10.04 -24.58 -9.35
CA GLU A 641 -9.23 -25.28 -8.36
C GLU A 641 -9.25 -24.56 -7.00
N THR A 642 -9.02 -25.29 -5.92
CA THR A 642 -9.01 -24.73 -4.55
C THR A 642 -7.94 -23.67 -4.28
N THR A 643 -7.01 -23.47 -5.22
CA THR A 643 -6.00 -22.40 -5.25
C THR A 643 -6.57 -21.08 -5.77
N GLY A 644 -7.71 -21.09 -6.46
CA GLY A 644 -8.29 -19.91 -7.12
C GLY A 644 -8.06 -19.86 -8.63
N ALA A 645 -7.32 -20.84 -9.20
CA ALA A 645 -7.15 -20.97 -10.64
C ALA A 645 -8.42 -21.52 -11.32
N TRP A 646 -8.68 -21.11 -12.55
CA TRP A 646 -9.87 -21.47 -13.32
C TRP A 646 -9.47 -22.22 -14.58
N GLU A 647 -10.24 -23.25 -14.92
CA GLU A 647 -10.11 -23.96 -16.21
C GLU A 647 -10.20 -22.95 -17.38
N PRO A 648 -9.46 -23.14 -18.50
CA PRO A 648 -9.36 -22.15 -19.57
C PRO A 648 -10.69 -21.65 -20.17
N THR A 649 -11.69 -22.51 -20.31
CA THR A 649 -13.03 -22.13 -20.77
C THR A 649 -13.76 -21.28 -19.74
N ALA A 650 -13.68 -21.65 -18.46
CA ALA A 650 -14.20 -20.84 -17.37
C ALA A 650 -13.51 -19.47 -17.31
N ALA A 651 -12.18 -19.40 -17.44
CA ALA A 651 -11.42 -18.16 -17.45
C ALA A 651 -11.84 -17.23 -18.60
N ARG A 652 -12.09 -17.76 -19.80
CA ARG A 652 -12.63 -16.97 -20.94
C ARG A 652 -14.01 -16.41 -20.65
N ALA A 653 -14.88 -17.18 -20.01
CA ALA A 653 -16.21 -16.71 -19.61
C ALA A 653 -16.10 -15.55 -18.60
N LEU A 654 -15.20 -15.65 -17.61
CA LEU A 654 -14.94 -14.59 -16.64
C LEU A 654 -14.39 -13.31 -17.30
N LEU A 655 -13.48 -13.43 -18.26
CA LEU A 655 -12.99 -12.29 -19.03
C LEU A 655 -14.13 -11.58 -19.77
N HIS A 656 -15.06 -12.32 -20.36
CA HIS A 656 -16.22 -11.73 -21.03
C HIS A 656 -17.14 -10.98 -20.05
N VAL A 657 -17.38 -11.53 -18.86
CA VAL A 657 -18.10 -10.83 -17.78
C VAL A 657 -17.39 -9.52 -17.44
N ALA A 658 -16.07 -9.54 -17.27
CA ALA A 658 -15.29 -8.34 -16.95
C ALA A 658 -15.34 -7.29 -18.07
N GLN A 659 -15.27 -7.69 -19.35
CA GLN A 659 -15.41 -6.80 -20.50
C GLN A 659 -16.76 -6.09 -20.51
N ALA A 660 -17.84 -6.82 -20.22
CA ALA A 660 -19.19 -6.28 -20.17
C ALA A 660 -19.37 -5.29 -19.00
N VAL A 661 -18.81 -5.60 -17.82
CA VAL A 661 -18.79 -4.66 -16.68
C VAL A 661 -18.00 -3.40 -17.01
N ALA A 662 -16.79 -3.54 -17.56
CA ALA A 662 -15.94 -2.42 -17.94
C ALA A 662 -16.62 -1.48 -18.94
N SER A 663 -17.30 -2.06 -19.93
CA SER A 663 -18.08 -1.31 -20.94
C SER A 663 -19.24 -0.52 -20.33
N ARG A 664 -19.87 -1.04 -19.27
CA ARG A 664 -21.02 -0.42 -18.62
C ARG A 664 -20.65 0.62 -17.57
N GLU A 665 -19.61 0.34 -16.78
CA GLU A 665 -19.20 1.17 -15.64
C GLU A 665 -18.10 2.19 -16.01
N GLY A 666 -17.58 2.17 -17.24
CA GLY A 666 -16.58 3.11 -17.73
C GLY A 666 -15.16 2.84 -17.21
N GLY A 667 -14.76 1.56 -17.12
CA GLY A 667 -13.47 1.13 -16.58
C GLY A 667 -12.55 0.48 -17.62
N GLU A 668 -11.27 0.32 -17.27
CA GLU A 668 -10.33 -0.48 -18.07
C GLU A 668 -10.60 -1.98 -17.89
N VAL A 669 -10.77 -2.72 -18.98
CA VAL A 669 -11.06 -4.17 -18.98
C VAL A 669 -10.06 -4.95 -18.11
N VAL A 670 -8.78 -4.60 -18.23
CA VAL A 670 -7.68 -5.26 -17.50
C VAL A 670 -7.84 -5.08 -15.98
N ALA A 671 -8.17 -3.88 -15.52
CA ALA A 671 -8.38 -3.59 -14.10
C ALA A 671 -9.62 -4.30 -13.55
N VAL A 672 -10.74 -4.27 -14.28
CA VAL A 672 -12.00 -4.94 -13.90
C VAL A 672 -11.82 -6.46 -13.85
N HIS A 673 -11.12 -7.03 -14.84
CA HIS A 673 -10.81 -8.45 -14.87
C HIS A 673 -9.96 -8.88 -13.67
N GLY A 674 -8.94 -8.08 -13.32
CA GLY A 674 -8.15 -8.30 -12.10
C GLY A 674 -9.00 -8.31 -10.83
N GLN A 675 -9.92 -7.35 -10.67
CA GLN A 675 -10.82 -7.29 -9.51
C GLN A 675 -11.77 -8.50 -9.42
N LEU A 676 -12.34 -8.92 -10.55
CA LEU A 676 -13.20 -10.10 -10.63
C LEU A 676 -12.46 -11.36 -10.18
N LEU A 677 -11.29 -11.63 -10.76
CA LEU A 677 -10.48 -12.79 -10.40
C LEU A 677 -10.03 -12.75 -8.94
N GLN A 678 -9.59 -11.58 -8.46
CA GLN A 678 -9.18 -11.40 -7.07
C GLN A 678 -10.33 -11.70 -6.09
N HIS A 679 -11.53 -11.17 -6.35
CA HIS A 679 -12.71 -11.42 -5.52
C HIS A 679 -13.01 -12.92 -5.43
N LEU A 680 -13.10 -13.60 -6.58
CA LEU A 680 -13.40 -15.03 -6.62
C LEU A 680 -12.29 -15.88 -5.98
N CYS A 681 -11.02 -15.54 -6.19
CA CYS A 681 -9.88 -16.23 -5.59
C CYS A 681 -9.88 -16.13 -4.06
N VAL A 682 -10.10 -14.93 -3.50
CA VAL A 682 -10.19 -14.72 -2.04
C VAL A 682 -11.30 -15.57 -1.42
N LEU A 683 -12.45 -15.66 -2.08
CA LEU A 683 -13.56 -16.51 -1.60
C LEU A 683 -13.18 -18.00 -1.62
N ALA A 684 -12.63 -18.48 -2.73
CA ALA A 684 -12.22 -19.88 -2.87
C ALA A 684 -11.18 -20.30 -1.80
N ARG A 685 -10.13 -19.48 -1.62
CA ARG A 685 -9.06 -19.73 -0.65
C ARG A 685 -9.49 -19.50 0.78
N GLY A 686 -10.28 -18.47 1.05
CA GLY A 686 -10.81 -18.18 2.39
C GLY A 686 -11.64 -19.35 2.93
N HIS A 687 -12.48 -19.96 2.09
CA HIS A 687 -13.22 -21.16 2.46
C HIS A 687 -12.33 -22.40 2.61
N ARG A 688 -11.27 -22.56 1.79
CA ARG A 688 -10.27 -23.62 1.98
C ARG A 688 -9.54 -23.48 3.32
N ALA A 689 -9.12 -22.26 3.69
CA ALA A 689 -8.44 -21.98 4.95
C ALA A 689 -9.35 -22.26 6.15
N ARG A 690 -10.61 -21.81 6.11
CA ARG A 690 -11.62 -22.13 7.12
C ARG A 690 -11.81 -23.64 7.28
N ALA A 691 -11.82 -24.38 6.17
CA ALA A 691 -11.92 -25.84 6.20
C ALA A 691 -10.73 -26.51 6.89
N ALA A 692 -9.51 -26.07 6.57
CA ALA A 692 -8.30 -26.57 7.20
C ALA A 692 -8.26 -26.25 8.70
N LEU A 693 -8.60 -25.02 9.09
CA LEU A 693 -8.64 -24.61 10.50
C LEU A 693 -9.65 -25.41 11.32
N ARG A 694 -10.86 -25.65 10.79
CA ARG A 694 -11.84 -26.48 11.50
C ARG A 694 -11.37 -27.91 11.66
N ARG A 695 -10.77 -28.54 10.64
CA ARG A 695 -10.20 -29.88 10.76
C ARG A 695 -9.12 -29.96 11.83
N ARG A 696 -8.28 -28.91 11.97
CA ARG A 696 -7.27 -28.87 13.05
C ARG A 696 -7.93 -28.78 14.42
N VAL A 697 -9.01 -28.02 14.56
CA VAL A 697 -9.78 -27.96 15.81
C VAL A 697 -10.43 -29.31 16.10
N GLU A 698 -11.08 -29.92 15.11
CA GLU A 698 -11.71 -31.26 15.24
C GLU A 698 -10.68 -32.34 15.62
N LEU A 699 -9.50 -32.33 14.99
CA LEU A 699 -8.40 -33.25 15.34
C LEU A 699 -7.84 -32.99 16.74
N ALA A 700 -7.70 -31.72 17.14
CA ALA A 700 -7.25 -31.36 18.49
C ALA A 700 -8.28 -31.76 19.56
N SER A 701 -9.58 -31.60 19.27
CA SER A 701 -10.67 -32.07 20.12
C SER A 701 -10.69 -33.60 20.20
N ALA A 702 -10.53 -34.30 19.08
CA ALA A 702 -10.46 -35.75 19.05
C ALA A 702 -9.22 -36.31 19.78
N ALA A 703 -8.06 -35.64 19.68
CA ALA A 703 -6.86 -36.00 20.42
C ALA A 703 -7.05 -35.80 21.94
N ALA A 704 -7.65 -34.68 22.34
CA ALA A 704 -8.00 -34.42 23.73
C ALA A 704 -9.02 -35.43 24.30
N GLU A 705 -10.00 -35.87 23.50
CA GLU A 705 -10.95 -36.93 23.87
C GLU A 705 -10.29 -38.32 23.92
N ALA A 706 -9.25 -38.56 23.12
CA ALA A 706 -8.47 -39.80 23.10
C ALA A 706 -7.36 -39.86 24.16
N GLY A 707 -7.16 -38.79 24.94
CA GLY A 707 -6.12 -38.72 25.98
C GLY A 707 -4.68 -38.70 25.44
N VAL A 708 -4.48 -38.20 24.21
CA VAL A 708 -3.17 -38.09 23.54
C VAL A 708 -2.71 -36.64 23.45
#